data_AF-A0A350QNJ8-F1
#
_entry.id   AF-A0A350QNJ8-F1
#
_cell.length_a   1.000
_cell.length_b   1.000
_cell.length_c   1.000
_cell.angle_alpha   90.00
_cell.angle_beta   90.00
_cell.angle_gamma   90.00
#
_symmetry.space_group_name_H-M   'P 1'
#
loop_
_entity.id
_entity.type
_entity.pdbx_description
1 polymer ?
#
loop_
_entity_poly.entity_id
_entity_poly.type
_entity_poly.pdbx_seq_one_letter_code
_entity_poly.pdbx_strand_id
1 'polypeptide(L)'
;MTPGIPALLLSLFASSCLFADEKTVYWPSQFDGEPEVTLDRSAQSENFVVFWGTLAGDDPTQSEEEVAFDPVSVLAQLESAYTTYVEQVGYLDDSTGNLARYKFIVMMNNTWSDAPWTGWAYGGQYDDTIGAMWVHPHATFEPSWVLAHELAHSFQCQVYIDNPGHGFIDYEPHGFFWECHAQYMAEQHYPTLLEAVDYVRFFNTAHLHWSSTRHHYGSTLFLRQLEDTYGIEVINRLWRESIAGKEHPLTTFKRIMDVSQSELNDLFGDYALRNVWFDYGFGEEMRHTVANELDRNLIARRFTGLIPLDGQEAAWKVPAALAPQDYGYNTIQLAATDGIASIKMDFYGHPNEPAGGAGFRFGFVAMNSGTPRYSELFSAVGGVEVSASFDLQSGDDELYLVVLGAPATHHDYLWEPGWPKIYRYPWQIRIEGAVPFVNNHLGIAGGPHPNGGGFVAESAYAAPSAYVGPDAQVLSNGQVLENARVEGQATVTTSGTIRGQAVVRDAAFVGWSQVSGNAVIEESAKQFGNVSGTFRAGGDAEQHGTCSNGHYRQTPHGNNGRSACDGLEDHPANDDVNPDHPDHVFGCGPGDFNCDGCVDGTDLSRLLGYWGLSSPDHDVNQDGMVDGADLTILLGEWSPCGSGNG
;
A
#
# COMPACT_ATOMS: atom_id res chain seq x y z
N MET A 1 -56.65 59.16 -45.36
CA MET A 1 -55.86 58.82 -46.56
C MET A 1 -54.65 58.04 -46.07
N THR A 2 -54.61 56.75 -46.40
CA THR A 2 -53.54 55.80 -46.07
C THR A 2 -52.25 56.11 -46.83
N PRO A 3 -51.10 56.00 -46.14
CA PRO A 3 -49.95 55.24 -46.65
C PRO A 3 -49.44 54.30 -45.56
N GLY A 4 -49.16 53.02 -45.80
CA GLY A 4 -48.09 52.51 -46.66
C GLY A 4 -46.88 52.14 -45.79
N ILE A 5 -46.91 50.98 -45.13
CA ILE A 5 -45.81 50.43 -44.31
C ILE A 5 -44.98 49.46 -45.17
N PRO A 6 -43.64 49.58 -45.24
CA PRO A 6 -42.80 48.64 -45.95
C PRO A 6 -42.43 47.42 -45.09
N ALA A 7 -42.25 46.29 -45.78
CA ALA A 7 -41.99 44.96 -45.24
C ALA A 7 -40.69 44.85 -44.43
N LEU A 8 -40.78 44.21 -43.27
CA LEU A 8 -39.65 43.70 -42.50
C LEU A 8 -39.43 42.24 -42.92
N LEU A 9 -38.27 41.93 -43.52
CA LEU A 9 -37.83 40.55 -43.71
C LEU A 9 -37.59 39.92 -42.33
N LEU A 10 -38.32 38.85 -42.03
CA LEU A 10 -38.07 37.98 -40.89
C LEU A 10 -37.07 36.91 -41.33
N SER A 11 -35.81 37.07 -40.96
CA SER A 11 -34.78 36.05 -41.13
C SER A 11 -35.08 34.90 -40.15
N LEU A 12 -35.54 33.76 -40.65
CA LEU A 12 -35.54 32.51 -39.88
C LEU A 12 -34.08 32.11 -39.64
N PHE A 13 -33.59 32.25 -38.40
CA PHE A 13 -32.49 31.43 -37.93
C PHE A 13 -33.05 30.03 -37.67
N ALA A 14 -32.92 29.14 -38.67
CA ALA A 14 -33.00 27.71 -38.43
C ALA A 14 -31.76 27.33 -37.63
N SER A 15 -31.90 27.17 -36.32
CA SER A 15 -30.91 26.51 -35.49
C SER A 15 -30.92 25.05 -35.90
N SER A 16 -29.96 24.65 -36.73
CA SER A 16 -29.67 23.25 -37.02
C SER A 16 -29.12 22.64 -35.74
N CYS A 17 -30.01 22.02 -34.94
CA CYS A 17 -29.60 21.02 -33.97
C CYS A 17 -28.98 19.88 -34.78
N LEU A 18 -27.65 19.79 -34.76
CA LEU A 18 -26.94 18.58 -35.14
C LEU A 18 -27.33 17.54 -34.07
N PHE A 19 -28.21 16.61 -34.44
CA PHE A 19 -28.34 15.37 -33.67
C PHE A 19 -27.01 14.64 -33.81
N ALA A 20 -26.35 14.31 -32.70
CA ALA A 20 -25.28 13.32 -32.74
C ALA A 20 -25.88 12.01 -33.27
N ASP A 21 -25.21 11.35 -34.21
CA ASP A 21 -25.64 10.04 -34.69
C ASP A 21 -25.59 9.03 -33.53
N GLU A 22 -26.59 8.15 -33.43
CA GLU A 22 -26.65 7.13 -32.38
C GLU A 22 -25.48 6.14 -32.52
N LYS A 23 -24.80 5.80 -31.41
CA LYS A 23 -23.72 4.82 -31.40
C LYS A 23 -24.22 3.47 -31.92
N THR A 24 -23.39 2.80 -32.72
CA THR A 24 -23.70 1.51 -33.34
C THR A 24 -22.99 0.36 -32.63
N VAL A 25 -23.46 -0.86 -32.79
CA VAL A 25 -22.73 -2.05 -32.29
C VAL A 25 -21.62 -2.40 -33.28
N TYR A 26 -20.37 -2.36 -32.83
CA TYR A 26 -19.27 -3.00 -33.57
C TYR A 26 -19.45 -4.52 -33.51
N TRP A 27 -19.23 -5.20 -34.63
CA TRP A 27 -19.33 -6.67 -34.70
C TRP A 27 -17.93 -7.28 -34.83
N PRO A 28 -17.35 -7.80 -33.72
CA PRO A 28 -16.02 -8.40 -33.72
C PRO A 28 -15.92 -9.60 -34.65
N SER A 29 -14.75 -9.78 -35.25
CA SER A 29 -14.46 -10.91 -36.13
C SER A 29 -14.64 -12.28 -35.45
N GLN A 30 -14.42 -12.35 -34.12
CA GLN A 30 -14.65 -13.54 -33.31
C GLN A 30 -16.11 -14.01 -33.35
N PHE A 31 -17.09 -13.10 -33.48
CA PHE A 31 -18.50 -13.45 -33.43
C PHE A 31 -18.96 -14.26 -34.64
N ASP A 32 -18.24 -14.18 -35.77
CA ASP A 32 -18.56 -14.97 -36.97
C ASP A 32 -18.40 -16.49 -36.73
N GLY A 33 -17.63 -16.89 -35.72
CA GLY A 33 -17.46 -18.27 -35.28
C GLY A 33 -18.44 -18.71 -34.19
N GLU A 34 -19.23 -17.79 -33.61
CA GLU A 34 -20.03 -18.01 -32.40
C GLU A 34 -21.52 -17.79 -32.69
N PRO A 35 -22.25 -18.83 -33.17
CA PRO A 35 -23.62 -18.68 -33.66
C PRO A 35 -24.64 -18.34 -32.56
N GLU A 36 -24.28 -18.50 -31.28
CA GLU A 36 -25.13 -18.08 -30.17
C GLU A 36 -25.13 -16.56 -29.96
N VAL A 37 -24.14 -15.82 -30.47
CA VAL A 37 -24.11 -14.37 -30.36
C VAL A 37 -25.10 -13.78 -31.35
N THR A 38 -26.20 -13.22 -30.84
CA THR A 38 -27.29 -12.68 -31.66
C THR A 38 -27.87 -11.43 -31.02
N LEU A 39 -28.44 -10.55 -31.83
CA LEU A 39 -29.15 -9.38 -31.31
C LEU A 39 -30.46 -9.75 -30.59
N ASP A 40 -31.02 -10.94 -30.84
CA ASP A 40 -32.22 -11.43 -30.16
C ASP A 40 -31.95 -11.76 -28.67
N ARG A 41 -30.73 -12.21 -28.35
CA ARG A 41 -30.22 -12.36 -26.97
C ARG A 41 -29.25 -11.24 -26.63
N SER A 42 -29.74 -10.02 -26.81
CA SER A 42 -29.02 -8.81 -26.42
C SER A 42 -29.93 -7.74 -25.83
N ALA A 43 -29.33 -6.85 -25.05
CA ALA A 43 -29.97 -5.62 -24.58
C ALA A 43 -29.03 -4.45 -24.82
N GLN A 44 -29.57 -3.27 -25.13
CA GLN A 44 -28.78 -2.09 -25.49
C GLN A 44 -29.23 -0.84 -24.75
N SER A 45 -28.27 0.02 -24.44
CA SER A 45 -28.46 1.39 -23.98
C SER A 45 -27.73 2.35 -24.93
N GLU A 46 -27.48 3.61 -24.55
CA GLU A 46 -26.81 4.58 -25.40
C GLU A 46 -25.37 4.15 -25.73
N ASN A 47 -24.62 3.73 -24.70
CA ASN A 47 -23.19 3.45 -24.74
C ASN A 47 -22.86 1.95 -24.70
N PHE A 48 -23.82 1.06 -24.43
CA PHE A 48 -23.54 -0.36 -24.20
C PHE A 48 -24.44 -1.31 -24.97
N VAL A 49 -23.89 -2.49 -25.28
CA VAL A 49 -24.64 -3.69 -25.66
C VAL A 49 -24.23 -4.85 -24.78
N VAL A 50 -25.21 -5.56 -24.21
CA VAL A 50 -25.02 -6.77 -23.42
C VAL A 50 -25.46 -7.97 -24.26
N PHE A 51 -24.64 -9.00 -24.37
CA PHE A 51 -24.95 -10.27 -25.00
C PHE A 51 -24.89 -11.43 -24.00
N TRP A 52 -25.80 -12.40 -24.16
CA TRP A 52 -25.80 -13.63 -23.38
C TRP A 52 -26.09 -14.86 -24.24
N GLY A 53 -25.64 -16.02 -23.76
CA GLY A 53 -25.81 -17.29 -24.43
C GLY A 53 -27.13 -17.98 -24.14
N THR A 54 -27.34 -19.14 -24.75
CA THR A 54 -28.64 -19.84 -24.71
C THR A 54 -29.01 -20.40 -23.33
N LEU A 55 -28.06 -20.61 -22.41
CA LEU A 55 -28.33 -21.15 -21.07
C LEU A 55 -29.17 -20.19 -20.22
N ALA A 56 -29.04 -18.88 -20.44
CA ALA A 56 -29.86 -17.88 -19.78
C ALA A 56 -31.24 -17.67 -20.46
N GLY A 57 -31.53 -18.39 -21.54
CA GLY A 57 -32.79 -18.30 -22.27
C GLY A 57 -33.00 -16.97 -23.00
N ASP A 58 -34.22 -16.74 -23.48
CA ASP A 58 -34.60 -15.48 -24.15
C ASP A 58 -34.81 -14.33 -23.15
N ASP A 59 -35.20 -14.66 -21.91
CA ASP A 59 -35.36 -13.72 -20.80
C ASP A 59 -34.47 -14.18 -19.62
N PRO A 60 -33.28 -13.58 -19.43
CA PRO A 60 -32.36 -13.95 -18.36
C PRO A 60 -32.89 -13.65 -16.95
N THR A 61 -33.99 -12.89 -16.81
CA THR A 61 -34.63 -12.69 -15.49
C THR A 61 -35.45 -13.90 -15.02
N GLN A 62 -35.73 -14.83 -15.94
CA GLN A 62 -36.52 -16.04 -15.70
C GLN A 62 -35.69 -17.33 -15.77
N SER A 63 -34.36 -17.21 -15.88
CA SER A 63 -33.46 -18.36 -15.95
C SER A 63 -33.13 -18.93 -14.56
N GLU A 64 -32.38 -20.03 -14.54
CA GLU A 64 -31.91 -20.65 -13.29
C GLU A 64 -30.95 -19.71 -12.56
N GLU A 65 -30.91 -19.80 -11.22
CA GLU A 65 -30.20 -18.87 -10.33
C GLU A 65 -28.75 -18.63 -10.75
N GLU A 66 -28.03 -19.65 -11.21
CA GLU A 66 -26.63 -19.58 -11.61
C GLU A 66 -26.36 -18.70 -12.84
N VAL A 67 -27.36 -18.52 -13.71
CA VAL A 67 -27.26 -17.77 -14.97
C VAL A 67 -28.25 -16.60 -15.06
N ALA A 68 -28.98 -16.32 -13.97
CA ALA A 68 -29.97 -15.26 -13.90
C ALA A 68 -29.33 -13.89 -13.65
N PHE A 69 -29.79 -12.90 -14.42
CA PHE A 69 -29.43 -11.48 -14.26
C PHE A 69 -30.50 -10.58 -14.90
N ASP A 70 -30.51 -9.30 -14.51
CA ASP A 70 -31.37 -8.28 -15.11
C ASP A 70 -30.57 -7.40 -16.08
N PRO A 71 -30.69 -7.59 -17.42
CA PRO A 71 -29.96 -6.81 -18.40
C PRO A 71 -30.28 -5.32 -18.34
N VAL A 72 -31.49 -4.92 -17.87
CA VAL A 72 -31.85 -3.51 -17.71
C VAL A 72 -31.06 -2.90 -16.56
N SER A 73 -30.94 -3.60 -15.43
CA SER A 73 -30.10 -3.16 -14.30
C SER A 73 -28.61 -3.11 -14.69
N VAL A 74 -28.10 -4.10 -15.44
CA VAL A 74 -26.71 -4.09 -15.93
C VAL A 74 -26.42 -2.84 -16.76
N LEU A 75 -27.28 -2.55 -17.75
CA LEU A 75 -27.13 -1.38 -18.60
C LEU A 75 -27.23 -0.08 -17.79
N ALA A 76 -28.18 0.02 -16.85
CA ALA A 76 -28.34 1.22 -16.04
C ALA A 76 -27.11 1.51 -15.15
N GLN A 77 -26.53 0.48 -14.53
CA GLN A 77 -25.31 0.61 -13.73
C GLN A 77 -24.12 1.04 -14.61
N LEU A 78 -23.96 0.43 -15.78
CA LEU A 78 -22.87 0.77 -16.71
C LEU A 78 -22.99 2.18 -17.29
N GLU A 79 -24.21 2.63 -17.64
CA GLU A 79 -24.44 4.02 -18.05
C GLU A 79 -24.11 5.00 -16.92
N SER A 80 -24.46 4.66 -15.69
CA SER A 80 -24.11 5.51 -14.54
C SER A 80 -22.59 5.60 -14.33
N ALA A 81 -21.86 4.49 -14.48
CA ALA A 81 -20.41 4.48 -14.39
C ALA A 81 -19.76 5.20 -15.58
N TYR A 82 -20.31 5.06 -16.79
CA TYR A 82 -19.88 5.81 -17.98
C TYR A 82 -20.00 7.31 -17.77
N THR A 83 -21.13 7.80 -17.24
CA THR A 83 -21.31 9.21 -16.88
C THR A 83 -20.24 9.68 -15.88
N THR A 84 -19.90 8.88 -14.87
CA THR A 84 -18.78 9.20 -13.98
C THR A 84 -17.46 9.31 -14.76
N TYR A 85 -17.13 8.34 -15.61
CA TYR A 85 -15.80 8.27 -16.24
C TYR A 85 -15.59 9.31 -17.35
N VAL A 86 -16.64 9.62 -18.11
CA VAL A 86 -16.57 10.56 -19.23
C VAL A 86 -16.93 11.98 -18.78
N GLU A 87 -18.05 12.18 -18.10
CA GLU A 87 -18.55 13.52 -17.80
C GLU A 87 -17.94 14.13 -16.53
N GLN A 88 -17.71 13.32 -15.49
CA GLN A 88 -17.21 13.83 -14.20
C GLN A 88 -15.69 13.77 -14.11
N VAL A 89 -15.10 12.63 -14.47
CA VAL A 89 -13.65 12.40 -14.45
C VAL A 89 -12.95 12.96 -15.69
N GLY A 90 -13.63 12.99 -16.84
CA GLY A 90 -13.03 13.46 -18.10
C GLY A 90 -11.92 12.55 -18.63
N TYR A 91 -12.00 11.25 -18.35
CA TYR A 91 -10.94 10.29 -18.65
C TYR A 91 -10.65 10.20 -20.16
N LEU A 92 -11.71 10.10 -20.98
CA LEU A 92 -11.66 10.12 -22.44
C LEU A 92 -12.72 11.05 -23.02
N ASP A 93 -12.48 11.53 -24.24
CA ASP A 93 -13.43 12.33 -25.02
C ASP A 93 -14.22 11.41 -25.94
N ASP A 94 -15.54 11.37 -25.77
CA ASP A 94 -16.45 10.54 -26.56
C ASP A 94 -17.14 11.30 -27.71
N SER A 95 -16.68 12.51 -28.02
CA SER A 95 -17.19 13.29 -29.16
C SER A 95 -16.53 12.92 -30.49
N THR A 96 -15.42 12.17 -30.47
CA THR A 96 -14.69 11.71 -31.66
C THR A 96 -14.21 10.26 -31.53
N GLY A 97 -13.53 9.75 -32.57
CA GLY A 97 -12.92 8.41 -32.53
C GLY A 97 -13.92 7.27 -32.53
N ASN A 98 -13.48 6.10 -32.05
CA ASN A 98 -14.32 4.91 -31.97
C ASN A 98 -15.28 4.96 -30.79
N LEU A 99 -14.89 5.61 -29.69
CA LEU A 99 -15.75 5.81 -28.52
C LEU A 99 -17.02 6.61 -28.85
N ALA A 100 -16.96 7.56 -29.79
CA ALA A 100 -18.12 8.29 -30.31
C ALA A 100 -19.01 7.47 -31.26
N ARG A 101 -18.50 6.37 -31.81
CA ARG A 101 -19.15 5.61 -32.90
C ARG A 101 -19.75 4.29 -32.43
N TYR A 102 -19.09 3.64 -31.48
CA TYR A 102 -19.41 2.28 -31.08
C TYR A 102 -19.81 2.19 -29.62
N LYS A 103 -20.74 1.27 -29.35
CA LYS A 103 -21.09 0.86 -28.00
C LYS A 103 -20.02 -0.07 -27.43
N PHE A 104 -19.71 0.06 -26.14
CA PHE A 104 -18.95 -0.94 -25.40
C PHE A 104 -19.71 -2.27 -25.42
N ILE A 105 -18.97 -3.38 -25.54
CA ILE A 105 -19.54 -4.73 -25.61
C ILE A 105 -19.41 -5.40 -24.26
N VAL A 106 -20.51 -5.95 -23.75
CA VAL A 106 -20.57 -6.69 -22.48
C VAL A 106 -21.00 -8.12 -22.79
N MET A 107 -20.16 -9.08 -22.42
CA MET A 107 -20.44 -10.50 -22.60
C MET A 107 -20.77 -11.13 -21.24
N MET A 108 -21.92 -11.79 -21.14
CA MET A 108 -22.32 -12.45 -19.90
C MET A 108 -21.67 -13.84 -19.80
N ASN A 109 -20.61 -13.96 -18.99
CA ASN A 109 -19.86 -15.21 -18.80
C ASN A 109 -20.76 -16.34 -18.31
N ASN A 110 -20.39 -17.59 -18.65
CA ASN A 110 -21.08 -18.82 -18.22
C ASN A 110 -22.55 -18.97 -18.67
N THR A 111 -23.07 -18.09 -19.53
CA THR A 111 -24.44 -18.20 -20.08
C THR A 111 -24.52 -18.98 -21.39
N TRP A 112 -23.40 -19.50 -21.90
CA TRP A 112 -23.24 -20.02 -23.27
C TRP A 112 -23.15 -21.55 -23.30
N SER A 113 -23.75 -22.21 -24.29
CA SER A 113 -23.81 -23.69 -24.33
C SER A 113 -22.44 -24.36 -24.39
N ASP A 114 -21.53 -23.78 -25.17
CA ASP A 114 -20.20 -24.32 -25.44
C ASP A 114 -19.12 -23.67 -24.57
N ALA A 115 -19.54 -22.85 -23.59
CA ALA A 115 -18.70 -22.10 -22.67
C ALA A 115 -17.51 -21.34 -23.31
N PRO A 116 -17.67 -20.61 -24.45
CA PRO A 116 -16.59 -19.80 -25.04
C PRO A 116 -16.10 -18.68 -24.11
N TRP A 117 -16.97 -18.17 -23.23
CA TRP A 117 -16.63 -17.15 -22.24
C TRP A 117 -16.98 -17.62 -20.83
N THR A 118 -15.97 -17.64 -19.96
CA THR A 118 -16.06 -18.12 -18.58
C THR A 118 -15.26 -17.23 -17.64
N GLY A 119 -15.49 -17.39 -16.34
CA GLY A 119 -14.79 -16.64 -15.29
C GLY A 119 -15.70 -15.63 -14.60
N TRP A 120 -15.16 -14.99 -13.56
CA TRP A 120 -15.92 -14.05 -12.73
C TRP A 120 -16.14 -12.72 -13.42
N ALA A 121 -15.06 -12.01 -13.76
CA ALA A 121 -15.13 -10.73 -14.45
C ALA A 121 -13.74 -10.41 -15.02
N TYR A 122 -13.69 -9.78 -16.19
CA TYR A 122 -12.49 -9.11 -16.72
C TYR A 122 -12.89 -8.10 -17.82
N GLY A 123 -12.19 -6.98 -17.88
CA GLY A 123 -12.28 -5.98 -18.95
C GLY A 123 -11.17 -6.10 -19.99
N GLY A 124 -11.38 -5.52 -21.15
CA GLY A 124 -10.49 -5.60 -22.29
C GLY A 124 -11.04 -4.86 -23.51
N GLN A 125 -10.86 -5.44 -24.70
CA GLN A 125 -11.31 -4.84 -25.95
C GLN A 125 -11.49 -5.88 -27.06
N TYR A 126 -12.15 -5.47 -28.13
CA TYR A 126 -12.24 -6.23 -29.38
C TYR A 126 -11.54 -5.51 -30.53
N ASP A 127 -10.72 -6.28 -31.25
CA ASP A 127 -10.14 -5.96 -32.56
C ASP A 127 -9.40 -4.60 -32.64
N ASP A 128 -8.75 -4.17 -31.55
CA ASP A 128 -8.15 -2.85 -31.34
C ASP A 128 -9.11 -1.70 -31.73
N THR A 129 -10.41 -1.93 -31.55
CA THR A 129 -11.48 -1.07 -32.08
C THR A 129 -12.32 -0.44 -30.97
N ILE A 130 -12.82 -1.24 -30.02
CA ILE A 130 -13.66 -0.75 -28.94
C ILE A 130 -13.40 -1.54 -27.66
N GLY A 131 -13.43 -0.87 -26.52
CA GLY A 131 -13.38 -1.53 -25.23
C GLY A 131 -14.56 -2.49 -25.02
N ALA A 132 -14.35 -3.51 -24.19
CA ALA A 132 -15.33 -4.54 -23.91
C ALA A 132 -15.06 -5.20 -22.55
N MET A 133 -16.06 -5.89 -22.01
CA MET A 133 -15.92 -6.65 -20.77
C MET A 133 -16.68 -7.97 -20.82
N TRP A 134 -16.28 -8.86 -19.93
CA TRP A 134 -16.82 -10.20 -19.77
C TRP A 134 -17.13 -10.41 -18.30
N VAL A 135 -18.40 -10.56 -17.95
CA VAL A 135 -18.85 -10.50 -16.56
C VAL A 135 -19.82 -11.62 -16.24
N HIS A 136 -19.64 -12.27 -15.10
CA HIS A 136 -20.54 -13.28 -14.58
C HIS A 136 -21.88 -12.64 -14.17
N PRO A 137 -23.04 -13.29 -14.38
CA PRO A 137 -24.34 -12.80 -13.91
C PRO A 137 -24.35 -12.30 -12.46
N HIS A 138 -23.75 -13.04 -11.54
CA HIS A 138 -23.68 -12.62 -10.12
C HIS A 138 -22.73 -11.46 -9.83
N ALA A 139 -21.82 -11.15 -10.75
CA ALA A 139 -20.96 -9.97 -10.62
C ALA A 139 -21.75 -8.68 -10.89
N THR A 140 -22.94 -8.75 -11.47
CA THR A 140 -23.74 -7.58 -11.88
C THR A 140 -24.82 -7.17 -10.88
N PHE A 141 -24.85 -7.80 -9.70
CA PHE A 141 -25.83 -7.47 -8.66
C PHE A 141 -25.62 -6.04 -8.15
N GLU A 142 -26.71 -5.28 -8.07
CA GLU A 142 -26.68 -3.85 -7.76
C GLU A 142 -26.53 -3.60 -6.24
N PRO A 143 -25.65 -2.68 -5.80
CA PRO A 143 -24.64 -1.97 -6.61
C PRO A 143 -23.44 -2.87 -6.95
N SER A 144 -23.01 -2.85 -8.20
CA SER A 144 -21.87 -3.66 -8.66
C SER A 144 -20.60 -2.82 -8.78
N TRP A 145 -19.73 -2.95 -7.76
CA TRP A 145 -18.34 -2.49 -7.85
C TRP A 145 -17.60 -3.11 -9.03
N VAL A 146 -17.87 -4.39 -9.29
CA VAL A 146 -17.20 -5.17 -10.34
C VAL A 146 -17.50 -4.59 -11.72
N LEU A 147 -18.75 -4.19 -12.02
CA LEU A 147 -19.08 -3.54 -13.29
C LEU A 147 -18.30 -2.23 -13.47
N ALA A 148 -18.17 -1.42 -12.43
CA ALA A 148 -17.40 -0.18 -12.49
C ALA A 148 -15.89 -0.46 -12.70
N HIS A 149 -15.33 -1.43 -11.99
CA HIS A 149 -13.93 -1.86 -12.11
C HIS A 149 -13.62 -2.38 -13.53
N GLU A 150 -14.41 -3.32 -14.04
CA GLU A 150 -14.18 -3.86 -15.39
C GLU A 150 -14.44 -2.84 -16.50
N LEU A 151 -15.35 -1.89 -16.27
CA LEU A 151 -15.54 -0.76 -17.18
C LEU A 151 -14.27 0.07 -17.27
N ALA A 152 -13.59 0.31 -16.14
CA ALA A 152 -12.33 1.04 -16.14
C ALA A 152 -11.26 0.34 -16.98
N HIS A 153 -11.15 -0.99 -16.95
CA HIS A 153 -10.28 -1.75 -17.85
C HIS A 153 -10.65 -1.61 -19.33
N SER A 154 -11.95 -1.58 -19.63
CA SER A 154 -12.44 -1.33 -20.99
C SER A 154 -12.03 0.06 -21.49
N PHE A 155 -12.11 1.07 -20.61
CA PHE A 155 -11.65 2.43 -20.88
C PHE A 155 -10.13 2.53 -20.98
N GLN A 156 -9.36 1.84 -20.14
CA GLN A 156 -7.90 1.77 -20.27
C GLN A 156 -7.47 1.20 -21.62
N CYS A 157 -8.18 0.18 -22.13
CA CYS A 157 -7.97 -0.29 -23.48
C CYS A 157 -8.30 0.78 -24.53
N GLN A 158 -9.41 1.48 -24.34
CA GLN A 158 -9.81 2.58 -25.21
C GLN A 158 -8.76 3.71 -25.24
N VAL A 159 -8.02 3.95 -24.15
CA VAL A 159 -6.91 4.94 -24.14
C VAL A 159 -5.89 4.65 -25.21
N TYR A 160 -5.36 3.42 -25.31
CA TYR A 160 -4.32 3.13 -26.29
C TYR A 160 -4.87 2.97 -27.72
N ILE A 161 -6.17 2.67 -27.87
CA ILE A 161 -6.87 2.70 -29.16
C ILE A 161 -6.95 4.13 -29.69
N ASP A 162 -7.39 5.07 -28.85
CA ASP A 162 -7.55 6.48 -29.25
C ASP A 162 -6.23 7.28 -29.21
N ASN A 163 -5.24 6.80 -28.43
CA ASN A 163 -3.91 7.41 -28.29
C ASN A 163 -2.80 6.38 -28.55
N PRO A 164 -2.55 6.00 -29.82
CA PRO A 164 -1.53 4.99 -30.15
C PRO A 164 -0.14 5.34 -29.61
N GLY A 165 0.48 4.38 -28.91
CA GLY A 165 1.79 4.56 -28.25
C GLY A 165 1.72 5.02 -26.79
N HIS A 166 0.51 5.14 -26.23
CA HIS A 166 0.23 5.49 -24.84
C HIS A 166 -0.62 4.41 -24.15
N GLY A 167 -1.11 4.68 -22.94
CA GLY A 167 -2.00 3.78 -22.19
C GLY A 167 -1.29 2.66 -21.42
N PHE A 168 -0.02 2.82 -21.04
CA PHE A 168 0.72 1.82 -20.26
C PHE A 168 0.62 0.41 -20.87
N ILE A 169 1.08 0.26 -22.13
CA ILE A 169 1.23 -1.02 -22.82
C ILE A 169 2.70 -1.36 -23.12
N ASP A 170 2.98 -2.63 -23.40
CA ASP A 170 4.29 -3.18 -23.83
C ASP A 170 5.47 -3.06 -22.84
N TYR A 171 5.19 -2.71 -21.59
CA TYR A 171 6.18 -2.67 -20.50
C TYR A 171 5.67 -3.54 -19.34
N GLU A 172 6.53 -4.21 -18.59
CA GLU A 172 6.03 -5.06 -17.48
C GLU A 172 5.89 -4.30 -16.14
N PRO A 173 6.83 -3.42 -15.75
CA PRO A 173 6.80 -2.74 -14.45
C PRO A 173 5.57 -1.89 -14.15
N HIS A 174 4.80 -1.47 -15.15
CA HIS A 174 3.54 -0.74 -14.95
C HIS A 174 2.32 -1.65 -14.71
N GLY A 175 2.47 -2.98 -14.74
CA GLY A 175 1.32 -3.90 -14.80
C GLY A 175 0.38 -3.78 -13.60
N PHE A 176 0.92 -3.51 -12.40
CA PHE A 176 0.13 -3.29 -11.19
C PHE A 176 -0.83 -2.09 -11.33
N PHE A 177 -0.46 -1.11 -12.16
CA PHE A 177 -1.17 0.16 -12.29
C PHE A 177 -2.51 0.00 -12.99
N TRP A 178 -2.68 -1.02 -13.83
CA TRP A 178 -3.94 -1.34 -14.48
C TRP A 178 -5.03 -1.63 -13.44
N GLU A 179 -4.75 -2.53 -12.50
CA GLU A 179 -5.67 -2.86 -11.40
C GLU A 179 -5.83 -1.71 -10.42
N CYS A 180 -4.73 -1.03 -10.06
CA CYS A 180 -4.75 0.08 -9.11
C CYS A 180 -5.64 1.22 -9.62
N HIS A 181 -5.49 1.58 -10.89
CA HIS A 181 -6.31 2.61 -11.50
C HIS A 181 -7.77 2.16 -11.69
N ALA A 182 -8.03 0.89 -12.01
CA ALA A 182 -9.40 0.40 -12.12
C ALA A 182 -10.14 0.48 -10.78
N GLN A 183 -9.48 0.15 -9.67
CA GLN A 183 -9.99 0.37 -8.32
C GLN A 183 -10.24 1.87 -8.06
N TYR A 184 -9.26 2.73 -8.37
CA TYR A 184 -9.41 4.18 -8.21
C TYR A 184 -10.60 4.75 -8.99
N MET A 185 -10.83 4.30 -10.22
CA MET A 185 -11.98 4.71 -11.03
C MET A 185 -13.29 4.22 -10.42
N ALA A 186 -13.35 2.97 -9.95
CA ALA A 186 -14.52 2.44 -9.27
C ALA A 186 -14.82 3.21 -7.97
N GLU A 187 -13.81 3.65 -7.22
CA GLU A 187 -14.00 4.53 -6.07
C GLU A 187 -14.55 5.92 -6.47
N GLN A 188 -14.28 6.45 -7.66
CA GLN A 188 -14.93 7.70 -8.12
C GLN A 188 -16.44 7.50 -8.29
N HIS A 189 -16.84 6.31 -8.72
CA HIS A 189 -18.24 5.99 -8.96
C HIS A 189 -18.98 5.60 -7.66
N TYR A 190 -18.32 4.83 -6.78
CA TYR A 190 -18.83 4.40 -5.49
C TYR A 190 -17.95 4.92 -4.33
N PRO A 191 -17.99 6.22 -4.02
CA PRO A 191 -17.11 6.82 -3.00
C PRO A 191 -17.37 6.35 -1.56
N THR A 192 -18.44 5.59 -1.35
CA THR A 192 -18.85 5.05 -0.03
C THR A 192 -18.74 3.54 0.08
N LEU A 193 -18.28 2.85 -0.98
CA LEU A 193 -18.12 1.39 -1.03
C LEU A 193 -16.64 0.99 -1.00
N LEU A 194 -15.87 1.63 -0.13
CA LEU A 194 -14.40 1.52 -0.09
C LEU A 194 -13.91 0.19 0.48
N GLU A 195 -14.78 -0.61 1.11
CA GLU A 195 -14.48 -1.96 1.55
C GLU A 195 -14.26 -2.94 0.39
N ALA A 196 -14.67 -2.57 -0.83
CA ALA A 196 -14.40 -3.32 -2.05
C ALA A 196 -12.92 -3.21 -2.52
N VAL A 197 -12.18 -2.23 -1.99
CA VAL A 197 -10.74 -2.04 -2.23
C VAL A 197 -9.96 -2.85 -1.21
N ASP A 198 -8.83 -3.44 -1.60
CA ASP A 198 -8.04 -4.32 -0.72
C ASP A 198 -7.14 -3.52 0.26
N TYR A 199 -7.77 -2.63 1.04
CA TYR A 199 -7.10 -1.83 2.06
C TYR A 199 -6.57 -2.67 3.21
N VAL A 200 -7.21 -3.81 3.51
CA VAL A 200 -6.69 -4.79 4.48
C VAL A 200 -5.29 -5.24 4.07
N ARG A 201 -5.10 -5.63 2.81
CA ARG A 201 -3.77 -6.03 2.32
C ARG A 201 -2.81 -4.85 2.35
N PHE A 202 -3.22 -3.68 1.86
CA PHE A 202 -2.39 -2.46 1.85
C PHE A 202 -1.83 -2.13 3.24
N PHE A 203 -2.66 -2.11 4.29
CA PHE A 203 -2.20 -1.79 5.65
C PHE A 203 -1.19 -2.80 6.18
N ASN A 204 -1.31 -4.07 5.81
CA ASN A 204 -0.34 -5.09 6.22
C ASN A 204 1.00 -5.01 5.47
N THR A 205 1.04 -4.26 4.36
CA THR A 205 2.19 -4.23 3.45
C THR A 205 2.63 -2.81 3.08
N ALA A 206 2.23 -1.78 3.82
CA ALA A 206 2.55 -0.38 3.51
C ALA A 206 4.05 -0.06 3.43
N HIS A 207 4.89 -0.92 4.04
CA HIS A 207 6.36 -0.84 3.94
C HIS A 207 6.93 -1.38 2.63
N LEU A 208 6.16 -2.13 1.84
CA LEU A 208 6.60 -2.61 0.53
C LEU A 208 6.57 -1.47 -0.50
N HIS A 209 7.23 -1.67 -1.63
CA HIS A 209 7.32 -0.64 -2.67
C HIS A 209 5.93 -0.32 -3.22
N TRP A 210 5.66 0.95 -3.57
CA TRP A 210 4.32 1.38 -4.01
C TRP A 210 3.76 0.57 -5.20
N SER A 211 4.65 0.13 -6.10
CA SER A 211 4.32 -0.68 -7.28
C SER A 211 4.28 -2.20 -7.00
N SER A 212 4.23 -2.61 -5.73
CA SER A 212 4.23 -4.02 -5.37
C SER A 212 2.98 -4.71 -5.91
N THR A 213 3.14 -5.95 -6.35
CA THR A 213 2.01 -6.84 -6.65
C THR A 213 1.17 -7.13 -5.40
N ARG A 214 1.68 -6.82 -4.19
CA ARG A 214 0.88 -6.81 -2.97
C ARG A 214 -0.09 -5.63 -2.88
N HIS A 215 0.09 -4.58 -3.68
CA HIS A 215 -0.71 -3.36 -3.65
C HIS A 215 -1.58 -3.12 -4.88
N HIS A 216 -1.54 -3.97 -5.90
CA HIS A 216 -2.25 -3.73 -7.16
C HIS A 216 -3.77 -3.47 -7.01
N TYR A 217 -4.41 -3.90 -5.92
CA TYR A 217 -5.82 -3.61 -5.60
C TYR A 217 -6.01 -2.64 -4.41
N GLY A 218 -4.96 -1.99 -3.91
CA GLY A 218 -5.01 -1.19 -2.67
C GLY A 218 -4.13 0.06 -2.64
N SER A 219 -3.33 0.33 -3.69
CA SER A 219 -2.46 1.53 -3.78
C SER A 219 -3.16 2.81 -4.25
N THR A 220 -4.50 2.88 -4.16
CA THR A 220 -5.31 4.02 -4.67
C THR A 220 -5.09 5.31 -3.89
N LEU A 221 -4.70 5.23 -2.61
CA LEU A 221 -4.49 6.40 -1.74
C LEU A 221 -3.48 7.41 -2.30
N PHE A 222 -2.44 6.95 -3.01
CA PHE A 222 -1.49 7.88 -3.62
C PHE A 222 -2.12 8.64 -4.81
N LEU A 223 -3.01 7.99 -5.56
CA LEU A 223 -3.78 8.67 -6.61
C LEU A 223 -4.71 9.72 -6.01
N ARG A 224 -5.29 9.44 -4.83
CA ARG A 224 -6.08 10.43 -4.08
C ARG A 224 -5.24 11.63 -3.63
N GLN A 225 -4.01 11.40 -3.18
CA GLN A 225 -3.07 12.50 -2.91
C GLN A 225 -2.80 13.34 -4.16
N LEU A 226 -2.56 12.70 -5.31
CA LEU A 226 -2.33 13.41 -6.57
C LEU A 226 -3.56 14.22 -6.99
N GLU A 227 -4.76 13.65 -6.86
CA GLU A 227 -6.03 14.30 -7.13
C GLU A 227 -6.23 15.53 -6.23
N ASP A 228 -6.06 15.40 -4.91
CA ASP A 228 -6.20 16.51 -3.96
C ASP A 228 -5.17 17.63 -4.22
N THR A 229 -3.96 17.26 -4.68
CA THR A 229 -2.85 18.21 -4.90
C THR A 229 -2.91 18.90 -6.26
N TYR A 230 -3.20 18.16 -7.33
CA TYR A 230 -3.06 18.61 -8.72
C TYR A 230 -4.37 18.56 -9.52
N GLY A 231 -5.43 18.01 -8.95
CA GLY A 231 -6.68 17.70 -9.63
C GLY A 231 -6.62 16.38 -10.40
N ILE A 232 -7.78 15.77 -10.62
CA ILE A 232 -7.94 14.45 -11.26
C ILE A 232 -7.28 14.35 -12.65
N GLU A 233 -7.18 15.48 -13.37
CA GLU A 233 -6.59 15.52 -14.71
C GLU A 233 -5.15 15.02 -14.75
N VAL A 234 -4.37 15.15 -13.67
CA VAL A 234 -3.01 14.60 -13.65
C VAL A 234 -3.00 13.09 -13.87
N ILE A 235 -4.00 12.37 -13.32
CA ILE A 235 -4.13 10.92 -13.42
C ILE A 235 -4.57 10.53 -14.83
N ASN A 236 -5.51 11.28 -15.43
CA ASN A 236 -5.89 11.10 -16.83
C ASN A 236 -4.68 11.25 -17.77
N ARG A 237 -3.85 12.27 -17.53
CA ARG A 237 -2.62 12.51 -18.30
C ARG A 237 -1.60 11.39 -18.14
N LEU A 238 -1.48 10.74 -16.97
CA LEU A 238 -0.60 9.58 -16.83
C LEU A 238 -0.92 8.53 -17.89
N TRP A 239 -2.19 8.18 -18.04
CA TRP A 239 -2.63 7.21 -19.04
C TRP A 239 -2.43 7.70 -20.47
N ARG A 240 -2.95 8.88 -20.78
CA ARG A 240 -2.96 9.44 -22.15
C ARG A 240 -1.59 9.87 -22.67
N GLU A 241 -0.62 10.14 -21.79
CA GLU A 241 0.70 10.64 -22.17
C GLU A 241 1.85 9.67 -21.84
N SER A 242 1.61 8.54 -21.18
CA SER A 242 2.61 7.48 -20.93
C SER A 242 3.32 7.02 -22.21
N ILE A 243 4.59 6.61 -22.14
CA ILE A 243 5.29 6.10 -23.33
C ILE A 243 5.29 4.56 -23.30
N ALA A 244 4.59 3.95 -24.26
CA ALA A 244 4.53 2.50 -24.43
C ALA A 244 5.92 1.86 -24.52
N GLY A 245 6.06 0.68 -23.92
CA GLY A 245 7.30 -0.10 -23.92
C GLY A 245 8.41 0.45 -23.03
N LYS A 246 8.15 1.47 -22.21
CA LYS A 246 9.22 2.19 -21.51
C LYS A 246 8.90 2.72 -20.13
N GLU A 247 7.74 3.31 -19.90
CA GLU A 247 7.51 4.12 -18.70
C GLU A 247 6.69 3.42 -17.63
N HIS A 248 7.10 3.64 -16.39
CA HIS A 248 6.36 3.36 -15.17
C HIS A 248 5.51 4.61 -14.80
N PRO A 249 4.36 4.49 -14.11
CA PRO A 249 3.51 5.64 -13.78
C PRO A 249 4.24 6.78 -13.08
N LEU A 250 5.19 6.48 -12.18
CA LEU A 250 5.98 7.50 -11.50
C LEU A 250 7.02 8.18 -12.41
N THR A 251 7.57 7.48 -13.41
CA THR A 251 8.48 8.10 -14.37
C THR A 251 7.72 8.95 -15.40
N THR A 252 6.53 8.50 -15.81
CA THR A 252 5.57 9.33 -16.56
C THR A 252 5.22 10.58 -15.77
N PHE A 253 4.82 10.45 -14.50
CA PHE A 253 4.47 11.58 -13.62
C PHE A 253 5.60 12.62 -13.57
N LYS A 254 6.83 12.18 -13.26
CA LYS A 254 8.01 13.06 -13.22
C LYS A 254 8.21 13.82 -14.53
N ARG A 255 8.04 13.15 -15.67
CA ARG A 255 8.19 13.78 -16.99
C ARG A 255 7.08 14.80 -17.27
N ILE A 256 5.81 14.44 -17.05
CA ILE A 256 4.68 15.29 -17.44
C ILE A 256 4.43 16.45 -16.48
N MET A 257 4.92 16.32 -15.24
CA MET A 257 4.81 17.34 -14.19
C MET A 257 6.12 18.10 -13.96
N ASP A 258 7.20 17.74 -14.65
CA ASP A 258 8.55 18.31 -14.46
C ASP A 258 9.03 18.23 -13.00
N VAL A 259 8.84 17.07 -12.38
CA VAL A 259 9.14 16.80 -10.97
C VAL A 259 10.44 16.00 -10.85
N SER A 260 11.36 16.47 -10.02
CA SER A 260 12.62 15.79 -9.71
C SER A 260 12.40 14.54 -8.84
N GLN A 261 13.44 13.70 -8.69
CA GLN A 261 13.34 12.55 -7.78
C GLN A 261 13.15 12.97 -6.31
N SER A 262 13.76 14.09 -5.90
CA SER A 262 13.62 14.58 -4.53
C SER A 262 12.21 15.09 -4.26
N GLU A 263 11.62 15.85 -5.19
CA GLU A 263 10.25 16.35 -5.05
C GLU A 263 9.23 15.20 -5.10
N LEU A 264 9.48 14.15 -5.89
CA LEU A 264 8.66 12.93 -5.84
C LEU A 264 8.76 12.26 -4.45
N ASN A 265 9.95 12.20 -3.86
CA ASN A 265 10.12 11.67 -2.50
C ASN A 265 9.40 12.55 -1.47
N ASP A 266 9.41 13.88 -1.62
CA ASP A 266 8.67 14.81 -0.75
C ASP A 266 7.16 14.54 -0.82
N LEU A 267 6.63 14.34 -2.02
CA LEU A 267 5.23 14.02 -2.24
C LEU A 267 4.82 12.69 -1.60
N PHE A 268 5.65 11.65 -1.71
CA PHE A 268 5.44 10.39 -0.99
C PHE A 268 5.60 10.53 0.53
N GLY A 269 6.44 11.46 0.99
CA GLY A 269 6.61 11.76 2.41
C GLY A 269 5.36 12.39 3.03
N ASP A 270 4.79 13.40 2.36
CA ASP A 270 3.51 14.02 2.73
C ASP A 270 2.36 12.99 2.70
N TYR A 271 2.29 12.20 1.63
CA TYR A 271 1.37 11.07 1.50
C TYR A 271 1.46 10.08 2.69
N ALA A 272 2.66 9.68 3.08
CA ALA A 272 2.88 8.75 4.19
C ALA A 272 2.43 9.34 5.53
N LEU A 273 2.66 10.65 5.77
CA LEU A 273 2.19 11.34 6.97
C LEU A 273 0.65 11.38 7.04
N ARG A 274 -0.02 11.70 5.93
CA ARG A 274 -1.49 11.76 5.84
C ARG A 274 -2.16 10.41 6.08
N ASN A 275 -1.50 9.31 5.74
CA ASN A 275 -2.00 7.95 5.97
C ASN A 275 -2.15 7.57 7.45
N VAL A 276 -1.60 8.34 8.40
CA VAL A 276 -1.86 8.15 9.83
C VAL A 276 -3.37 8.30 10.13
N TRP A 277 -4.00 9.31 9.52
CA TRP A 277 -5.40 9.68 9.78
C TRP A 277 -6.32 9.65 8.54
N PHE A 278 -5.76 9.28 7.38
CA PHE A 278 -6.42 9.38 6.07
C PHE A 278 -6.88 10.82 5.79
N ASP A 279 -5.96 11.77 5.93
CA ASP A 279 -6.22 13.20 5.73
C ASP A 279 -6.23 13.58 4.24
N TYR A 280 -7.29 13.12 3.59
CA TYR A 280 -7.63 13.32 2.17
C TYR A 280 -9.00 13.97 2.03
N GLY A 281 -9.34 14.43 0.82
CA GLY A 281 -10.68 14.96 0.50
C GLY A 281 -11.83 13.99 0.82
N PHE A 282 -11.58 12.67 0.72
CA PHE A 282 -12.51 11.57 1.05
C PHE A 282 -12.20 10.90 2.41
N GLY A 283 -11.46 11.61 3.27
CA GLY A 283 -10.94 11.03 4.51
C GLY A 283 -12.02 10.58 5.50
N GLU A 284 -13.22 11.17 5.46
CA GLU A 284 -14.33 10.77 6.35
C GLU A 284 -14.84 9.37 6.00
N GLU A 285 -15.08 9.12 4.72
CA GLU A 285 -15.49 7.82 4.17
C GLU A 285 -14.42 6.76 4.45
N MET A 286 -13.16 7.10 4.25
CA MET A 286 -12.06 6.18 4.52
C MET A 286 -11.98 5.82 6.02
N ARG A 287 -12.07 6.80 6.92
CA ARG A 287 -12.09 6.55 8.36
C ARG A 287 -13.31 5.73 8.78
N HIS A 288 -14.48 5.98 8.21
CA HIS A 288 -15.68 5.16 8.43
C HIS A 288 -15.43 3.70 8.04
N THR A 289 -14.90 3.48 6.84
CA THR A 289 -14.61 2.16 6.28
C THR A 289 -13.64 1.38 7.18
N VAL A 290 -12.52 2.00 7.55
CA VAL A 290 -11.53 1.41 8.45
C VAL A 290 -12.12 1.10 9.84
N ALA A 291 -13.00 1.97 10.33
CA ALA A 291 -13.59 1.80 11.64
C ALA A 291 -14.61 0.65 11.69
N ASN A 292 -15.43 0.51 10.63
CA ASN A 292 -16.70 -0.23 10.68
C ASN A 292 -16.81 -1.39 9.68
N GLU A 293 -16.09 -1.36 8.56
CA GLU A 293 -16.33 -2.27 7.42
C GLU A 293 -15.17 -3.23 7.17
N LEU A 294 -13.92 -2.79 7.40
CA LEU A 294 -12.76 -3.68 7.25
C LEU A 294 -12.66 -4.68 8.42
N ASP A 295 -12.36 -5.95 8.09
CA ASP A 295 -12.11 -6.97 9.12
C ASP A 295 -10.80 -6.71 9.85
N ARG A 296 -10.91 -6.14 11.05
CA ARG A 296 -9.78 -5.84 11.93
C ARG A 296 -8.95 -7.08 12.31
N ASN A 297 -9.53 -8.28 12.28
CA ASN A 297 -8.77 -9.50 12.56
C ASN A 297 -7.74 -9.84 11.48
N LEU A 298 -7.84 -9.20 10.31
CA LEU A 298 -6.92 -9.35 9.20
C LEU A 298 -5.92 -8.19 9.11
N ILE A 299 -6.12 -7.08 9.83
CA ILE A 299 -5.19 -5.95 9.89
C ILE A 299 -4.19 -6.19 11.03
N ALA A 300 -3.13 -6.94 10.73
CA ALA A 300 -2.17 -7.38 11.72
C ALA A 300 -0.98 -6.40 11.91
N ARG A 301 -0.72 -5.51 10.94
CA ARG A 301 0.51 -4.72 10.88
C ARG A 301 0.30 -3.25 10.46
N ARG A 302 -0.70 -2.57 11.02
CA ARG A 302 -0.90 -1.13 10.77
C ARG A 302 0.27 -0.30 11.30
N PHE A 303 0.85 -0.71 12.43
CA PHE A 303 1.99 -0.07 13.06
C PHE A 303 3.20 -1.00 13.10
N THR A 304 4.39 -0.42 12.96
CA THR A 304 5.68 -1.12 13.02
C THR A 304 6.30 -0.94 14.41
N GLY A 305 6.46 -2.03 15.14
CA GLY A 305 7.27 -2.04 16.37
C GLY A 305 8.76 -2.02 16.05
N LEU A 306 9.54 -1.32 16.88
CA LEU A 306 10.99 -1.21 16.74
C LEU A 306 11.73 -2.13 17.69
N ILE A 307 12.96 -2.50 17.32
CA ILE A 307 13.86 -3.32 18.13
C ILE A 307 14.85 -2.39 18.85
N PRO A 308 15.00 -2.47 20.19
CA PRO A 308 16.02 -1.71 20.90
C PRO A 308 17.43 -2.03 20.39
N LEU A 309 18.30 -1.04 20.32
CA LEU A 309 19.72 -1.23 20.00
C LEU A 309 20.49 -1.69 21.24
N ASP A 310 21.25 -2.79 21.10
CA ASP A 310 22.02 -3.34 22.20
C ASP A 310 23.07 -2.33 22.68
N GLY A 311 23.03 -2.01 23.97
CA GLY A 311 24.02 -1.14 24.62
C GLY A 311 23.87 0.35 24.30
N GLN A 312 22.77 0.79 23.69
CA GLN A 312 22.46 2.20 23.45
C GLN A 312 21.10 2.55 24.05
N GLU A 313 21.11 3.45 25.04
CA GLU A 313 19.89 3.91 25.69
C GLU A 313 19.03 4.73 24.72
N ALA A 314 17.71 4.58 24.86
CA ALA A 314 16.74 5.29 24.03
C ALA A 314 17.03 5.23 22.52
N ALA A 315 17.57 4.10 22.05
CA ALA A 315 17.90 3.90 20.65
C ALA A 315 17.26 2.62 20.10
N TRP A 316 16.73 2.71 18.88
CA TRP A 316 15.91 1.68 18.26
C TRP A 316 16.21 1.55 16.77
N LYS A 317 15.92 0.37 16.21
CA LYS A 317 16.01 0.09 14.78
C LYS A 317 14.74 -0.54 14.23
N VAL A 318 14.46 -0.28 12.96
CA VAL A 318 13.43 -1.03 12.24
C VAL A 318 13.88 -2.49 12.06
N PRO A 319 12.97 -3.48 12.21
CA PRO A 319 13.27 -4.85 11.79
C PRO A 319 13.66 -4.88 10.30
N ALA A 320 14.75 -5.56 9.95
CA ALA A 320 15.28 -5.56 8.57
C ALA A 320 14.25 -6.05 7.53
N ALA A 321 13.32 -6.93 7.92
CA ALA A 321 12.26 -7.43 7.05
C ALA A 321 11.11 -6.43 6.82
N LEU A 322 10.97 -5.44 7.72
CA LEU A 322 9.98 -4.36 7.66
C LEU A 322 10.58 -3.02 7.25
N ALA A 323 11.89 -2.97 6.99
CA ALA A 323 12.54 -1.81 6.42
C ALA A 323 11.80 -1.42 5.12
N PRO A 324 11.44 -0.15 4.95
CA PRO A 324 10.63 0.27 3.83
C PRO A 324 11.37 0.06 2.52
N GLN A 325 10.67 -0.34 1.48
CA GLN A 325 11.15 -0.43 0.10
C GLN A 325 10.86 0.90 -0.63
N ASP A 326 11.13 0.99 -1.94
CA ASP A 326 10.88 2.18 -2.75
C ASP A 326 9.48 2.76 -2.55
N TYR A 327 9.40 3.92 -1.90
CA TYR A 327 8.16 4.65 -1.57
C TYR A 327 7.23 3.94 -0.58
N GLY A 328 7.67 2.84 0.04
CA GLY A 328 7.02 2.24 1.19
C GLY A 328 7.32 3.01 2.47
N TYR A 329 6.49 2.86 3.50
CA TYR A 329 6.67 3.56 4.76
C TYR A 329 6.36 2.70 5.99
N ASN A 330 6.90 3.13 7.13
CA ASN A 330 6.53 2.64 8.45
C ASN A 330 5.80 3.72 9.23
N THR A 331 4.84 3.31 10.06
CA THR A 331 4.19 4.16 11.06
C THR A 331 4.46 3.58 12.44
N ILE A 332 5.04 4.39 13.33
CA ILE A 332 5.51 3.99 14.64
C ILE A 332 4.70 4.76 15.67
N GLN A 333 4.11 4.06 16.64
CA GLN A 333 3.41 4.72 17.74
C GLN A 333 4.43 5.15 18.79
N LEU A 334 4.26 6.36 19.32
CA LEU A 334 5.14 6.95 20.32
C LEU A 334 4.34 7.29 21.58
N ALA A 335 4.80 6.81 22.72
CA ALA A 335 4.28 7.21 24.01
C ALA A 335 5.13 8.37 24.53
N ALA A 336 4.60 9.59 24.51
CA ALA A 336 5.29 10.76 25.05
C ALA A 336 5.45 10.67 26.58
N THR A 337 6.58 11.13 27.10
CA THR A 337 6.82 11.22 28.54
C THR A 337 5.95 12.32 29.15
N ASP A 338 5.28 12.00 30.26
CA ASP A 338 4.39 12.94 30.95
C ASP A 338 5.08 14.29 31.24
N GLY A 339 4.45 15.39 30.83
CA GLY A 339 4.91 16.75 31.09
C GLY A 339 6.04 17.26 30.20
N ILE A 340 6.48 16.50 29.19
CA ILE A 340 7.46 16.98 28.22
C ILE A 340 6.84 18.01 27.26
N ALA A 341 7.59 19.05 26.91
CA ALA A 341 7.13 20.09 25.99
C ALA A 341 7.49 19.78 24.52
N SER A 342 8.55 19.02 24.29
CA SER A 342 9.08 18.75 22.96
C SER A 342 9.81 17.41 22.95
N ILE A 343 9.76 16.74 21.82
CA ILE A 343 10.47 15.49 21.55
C ILE A 343 11.69 15.82 20.70
N LYS A 344 12.80 15.15 20.97
CA LYS A 344 14.03 15.26 20.17
C LYS A 344 14.40 13.89 19.65
N MET A 345 14.86 13.82 18.41
CA MET A 345 15.22 12.57 17.79
C MET A 345 16.40 12.76 16.85
N ASP A 346 17.38 11.88 16.96
CA ASP A 346 18.43 11.71 15.95
C ASP A 346 18.03 10.55 15.04
N PHE A 347 17.94 10.82 13.75
CA PHE A 347 17.61 9.84 12.73
C PHE A 347 18.85 9.42 11.97
N TYR A 348 19.06 8.10 11.84
CA TYR A 348 20.09 7.53 11.00
C TYR A 348 19.49 6.55 9.98
N GLY A 349 19.50 6.95 8.71
CA GLY A 349 19.18 6.07 7.60
C GLY A 349 20.43 5.37 7.10
N HIS A 350 20.39 4.05 6.90
CA HIS A 350 21.55 3.33 6.37
C HIS A 350 21.86 3.73 4.92
N PRO A 351 23.15 3.79 4.52
CA PRO A 351 23.50 3.94 3.11
C PRO A 351 23.03 2.72 2.32
N ASN A 352 22.56 2.94 1.08
CA ASN A 352 22.09 1.89 0.19
C ASN A 352 22.71 2.02 -1.20
N GLU A 353 24.02 1.80 -1.28
CA GLU A 353 24.79 1.89 -2.54
C GLU A 353 24.25 0.97 -3.65
N PRO A 354 23.81 -0.29 -3.39
CA PRO A 354 23.20 -1.13 -4.42
C PRO A 354 21.95 -0.50 -5.06
N ALA A 355 21.17 0.26 -4.28
CA ALA A 355 20.00 1.00 -4.76
C ALA A 355 20.34 2.40 -5.33
N GLY A 356 21.61 2.73 -5.53
CA GLY A 356 22.03 4.06 -6.00
C GLY A 356 21.94 5.17 -4.94
N GLY A 357 21.75 4.82 -3.68
CA GLY A 357 21.66 5.73 -2.54
C GLY A 357 20.27 5.73 -1.87
N ALA A 358 20.21 6.38 -0.71
CA ALA A 358 19.00 6.53 0.09
C ALA A 358 18.74 8.00 0.40
N GLY A 359 17.50 8.46 0.19
CA GLY A 359 17.07 9.83 0.43
C GLY A 359 15.80 9.87 1.27
N PHE A 360 15.85 9.28 2.46
CA PHE A 360 14.75 9.11 3.41
C PHE A 360 13.89 10.38 3.57
N ARG A 361 12.61 10.15 3.89
CA ARG A 361 11.72 11.17 4.45
C ARG A 361 11.13 10.70 5.75
N PHE A 362 10.98 11.60 6.70
CA PHE A 362 10.34 11.28 7.97
C PHE A 362 9.70 12.51 8.61
N GLY A 363 8.75 12.27 9.50
CA GLY A 363 8.07 13.33 10.24
C GLY A 363 7.20 12.79 11.35
N PHE A 364 6.75 13.69 12.22
CA PHE A 364 5.87 13.39 13.33
C PHE A 364 4.43 13.76 13.00
N VAL A 365 3.49 12.99 13.54
CA VAL A 365 2.06 13.29 13.51
C VAL A 365 1.52 13.22 14.94
N ALA A 366 1.07 14.35 15.47
CA ALA A 366 0.27 14.37 16.70
C ALA A 366 -1.21 14.41 16.34
N MET A 367 -2.03 13.69 17.09
CA MET A 367 -3.47 13.78 17.03
C MET A 367 -3.96 14.60 18.22
N ASN A 368 -5.04 15.37 17.99
CA ASN A 368 -5.79 16.02 19.04
C ASN A 368 -7.28 15.78 18.78
N SER A 369 -7.87 14.82 19.49
CA SER A 369 -9.30 14.49 19.38
C SER A 369 -9.75 14.28 17.92
N GLY A 370 -8.96 13.55 17.13
CA GLY A 370 -9.23 13.25 15.73
C GLY A 370 -8.85 14.34 14.73
N THR A 371 -8.06 15.35 15.14
CA THR A 371 -7.44 16.34 14.24
C THR A 371 -5.94 16.10 14.17
N PRO A 372 -5.35 15.84 12.98
CA PRO A 372 -3.92 15.63 12.84
C PRO A 372 -3.15 16.96 12.82
N ARG A 373 -1.94 16.94 13.36
CA ARG A 373 -0.93 18.01 13.27
C ARG A 373 0.41 17.41 12.89
N TYR A 374 0.97 17.90 11.80
CA TYR A 374 2.21 17.40 11.22
C TYR A 374 3.40 18.24 11.66
N SER A 375 4.57 17.62 11.81
CA SER A 375 5.85 18.34 11.80
C SER A 375 6.16 18.88 10.41
N GLU A 376 7.27 19.58 10.26
CA GLU A 376 7.91 19.68 8.94
C GLU A 376 8.32 18.29 8.44
N LEU A 377 8.44 18.16 7.12
CA LEU A 377 8.95 16.93 6.50
C LEU A 377 10.48 16.98 6.48
N PHE A 378 11.11 16.12 7.28
CA PHE A 378 12.56 16.01 7.31
C PHE A 378 13.07 15.12 6.19
N SER A 379 14.32 15.37 5.76
CA SER A 379 15.02 14.54 4.78
C SER A 379 16.37 14.11 5.32
N ALA A 380 16.77 12.88 5.03
CA ALA A 380 18.09 12.36 5.40
C ALA A 380 18.72 11.59 4.24
N VAL A 381 19.99 11.87 3.99
CA VAL A 381 20.83 11.08 3.07
C VAL A 381 21.36 9.87 3.84
N GLY A 382 21.37 8.70 3.21
CA GLY A 382 21.90 7.48 3.83
C GLY A 382 23.33 7.67 4.34
N GLY A 383 23.60 7.23 5.56
CA GLY A 383 24.88 7.37 6.25
C GLY A 383 25.07 8.68 7.01
N VAL A 384 24.09 9.59 6.98
CA VAL A 384 24.13 10.88 7.67
C VAL A 384 23.09 10.91 8.79
N GLU A 385 23.53 11.28 9.99
CA GLU A 385 22.64 11.54 11.13
C GLU A 385 21.95 12.90 10.96
N VAL A 386 20.64 12.94 11.22
CA VAL A 386 19.82 14.17 11.15
C VAL A 386 19.01 14.30 12.42
N SER A 387 19.26 15.36 13.18
CA SER A 387 18.46 15.71 14.35
C SER A 387 17.15 16.40 13.95
N ALA A 388 16.07 16.00 14.60
CA ALA A 388 14.74 16.54 14.45
C ALA A 388 14.11 16.80 15.82
N SER A 389 13.18 17.75 15.87
CA SER A 389 12.40 18.02 17.07
C SER A 389 10.94 18.29 16.74
N PHE A 390 10.07 18.02 17.70
CA PHE A 390 8.64 18.24 17.55
C PHE A 390 8.01 18.70 18.85
N ASP A 391 7.50 19.93 18.83
CA ASP A 391 6.82 20.52 19.98
C ASP A 391 5.43 19.92 20.17
N LEU A 392 5.16 19.47 21.39
CA LEU A 392 3.87 18.97 21.81
C LEU A 392 2.96 20.13 22.21
N GLN A 393 1.66 19.96 21.94
CA GLN A 393 0.63 20.92 22.30
C GLN A 393 -0.31 20.34 23.34
N SER A 394 -0.91 21.24 24.14
CA SER A 394 -1.95 20.83 25.08
C SER A 394 -3.14 20.24 24.30
N GLY A 395 -3.50 19.00 24.61
CA GLY A 395 -4.57 18.27 23.95
C GLY A 395 -4.08 17.23 22.94
N ASP A 396 -2.78 17.15 22.66
CA ASP A 396 -2.24 16.01 21.89
C ASP A 396 -2.50 14.70 22.66
N ASP A 397 -3.20 13.75 22.04
CA ASP A 397 -3.65 12.49 22.64
C ASP A 397 -3.05 11.22 22.01
N GLU A 398 -2.56 11.32 20.78
CA GLU A 398 -1.79 10.26 20.11
C GLU A 398 -0.59 10.88 19.39
N LEU A 399 0.50 10.12 19.27
CA LEU A 399 1.72 10.56 18.60
C LEU A 399 2.32 9.43 17.76
N TYR A 400 2.76 9.81 16.56
CA TYR A 400 3.33 8.90 15.59
C TYR A 400 4.63 9.47 14.98
N LEU A 401 5.57 8.58 14.68
CA LEU A 401 6.66 8.83 13.74
C LEU A 401 6.36 8.07 12.45
N VAL A 402 6.53 8.73 11.30
CA VAL A 402 6.44 8.09 9.98
C VAL A 402 7.79 8.16 9.30
N VAL A 403 8.24 7.04 8.74
CA VAL A 403 9.52 6.94 8.01
C VAL A 403 9.27 6.30 6.64
N LEU A 404 9.61 7.02 5.58
CA LEU A 404 9.51 6.58 4.18
C LEU A 404 10.86 6.11 3.67
N GLY A 405 10.89 4.93 3.06
CA GLY A 405 11.98 4.46 2.23
C GLY A 405 11.96 5.20 0.90
N ALA A 406 12.91 6.09 0.68
CA ALA A 406 12.88 7.01 -0.45
C ALA A 406 14.12 6.81 -1.33
N PRO A 407 13.95 6.32 -2.57
CA PRO A 407 15.06 6.03 -3.45
C PRO A 407 15.70 7.32 -3.98
N ALA A 408 17.03 7.33 -4.12
CA ALA A 408 17.75 8.42 -4.78
C ALA A 408 17.54 8.43 -6.31
N THR A 409 17.17 7.27 -6.88
CA THR A 409 16.77 7.07 -8.27
C THR A 409 15.63 6.07 -8.34
N HIS A 410 14.58 6.34 -9.10
CA HIS A 410 13.46 5.41 -9.27
C HIS A 410 13.91 4.05 -9.83
N HIS A 411 13.42 2.96 -9.24
CA HIS A 411 13.64 1.61 -9.73
C HIS A 411 12.37 1.01 -10.32
N ASP A 412 12.53 0.39 -11.48
CA ASP A 412 11.49 -0.41 -12.11
C ASP A 412 11.69 -1.88 -11.71
N TYR A 413 10.65 -2.48 -11.13
CA TYR A 413 10.62 -3.88 -10.73
C TYR A 413 9.71 -4.66 -11.69
N LEU A 414 10.17 -5.84 -12.13
CA LEU A 414 9.31 -6.78 -12.88
C LEU A 414 8.17 -7.31 -11.99
N TRP A 415 7.20 -8.00 -12.57
CA TRP A 415 6.13 -8.63 -11.81
C TRP A 415 6.69 -9.78 -10.94
N GLU A 416 6.44 -9.78 -9.64
CA GLU A 416 6.97 -10.79 -8.69
C GLU A 416 8.46 -11.10 -8.88
N PRO A 417 9.37 -10.10 -8.78
CA PRO A 417 10.81 -10.33 -8.97
C PRO A 417 11.40 -11.14 -7.79
N GLY A 418 10.63 -11.24 -6.70
CA GLY A 418 10.97 -11.85 -5.44
C GLY A 418 11.55 -10.84 -4.47
N TRP A 419 11.08 -10.86 -3.23
CA TRP A 419 11.49 -9.93 -2.18
C TRP A 419 13.01 -9.79 -1.98
N PRO A 420 13.84 -10.86 -2.09
CA PRO A 420 15.29 -10.70 -1.97
C PRO A 420 15.91 -9.84 -3.08
N LYS A 421 15.17 -9.53 -4.15
CA LYS A 421 15.62 -8.74 -5.30
C LYS A 421 15.10 -7.29 -5.28
N ILE A 422 14.42 -6.89 -4.21
CA ILE A 422 13.85 -5.56 -4.03
C ILE A 422 14.68 -4.79 -3.01
N TYR A 423 15.02 -3.54 -3.32
CA TYR A 423 15.80 -2.70 -2.42
C TYR A 423 15.00 -2.28 -1.18
N ARG A 424 15.66 -2.23 -0.04
CA ARG A 424 15.11 -1.85 1.27
C ARG A 424 15.98 -0.79 1.93
N TYR A 425 15.34 0.05 2.73
CA TYR A 425 15.93 1.24 3.34
C TYR A 425 15.86 1.11 4.87
N PRO A 426 16.73 0.32 5.51
CA PRO A 426 16.73 0.20 6.96
C PRO A 426 17.20 1.49 7.63
N TRP A 427 16.66 1.76 8.80
CA TRP A 427 16.91 2.98 9.55
C TRP A 427 16.88 2.73 11.05
N GLN A 428 17.45 3.67 11.79
CA GLN A 428 17.60 3.66 13.24
C GLN A 428 17.30 5.05 13.78
N ILE A 429 16.89 5.13 15.04
CA ILE A 429 16.66 6.39 15.74
C ILE A 429 17.23 6.33 17.16
N ARG A 430 17.61 7.48 17.69
CA ARG A 430 17.63 7.74 19.13
C ARG A 430 16.58 8.81 19.43
N ILE A 431 15.68 8.59 20.38
CA ILE A 431 14.57 9.52 20.66
C ILE A 431 14.42 9.79 22.16
N GLU A 432 14.38 11.08 22.51
CA GLU A 432 14.19 11.61 23.85
C GLU A 432 12.78 12.16 24.01
N GLY A 433 12.19 11.99 25.20
CA GLY A 433 10.85 12.49 25.52
C GLY A 433 9.70 11.62 24.98
N ALA A 434 10.00 10.51 24.30
CA ALA A 434 9.02 9.50 23.93
C ALA A 434 9.64 8.10 23.80
N VAL A 435 8.80 7.06 23.93
CA VAL A 435 9.20 5.65 23.77
C VAL A 435 8.35 5.01 22.66
N PRO A 436 8.95 4.36 21.65
CA PRO A 436 8.22 3.57 20.67
C PRO A 436 7.47 2.40 21.29
N PHE A 437 6.24 2.16 20.84
CA PHE A 437 5.46 0.97 21.18
C PHE A 437 4.65 0.49 19.97
N VAL A 438 4.02 -0.68 20.09
CA VAL A 438 3.16 -1.24 19.05
C VAL A 438 1.87 -1.79 19.64
N ASN A 439 0.72 -1.41 19.08
CA ASN A 439 -0.58 -1.95 19.43
C ASN A 439 -1.45 -2.15 18.18
N ASN A 440 -1.30 -3.30 17.53
CA ASN A 440 -2.08 -3.69 16.35
C ASN A 440 -3.40 -4.43 16.70
N HIS A 441 -3.73 -4.63 17.98
CA HIS A 441 -4.94 -5.34 18.42
C HIS A 441 -5.95 -4.41 19.13
N LEU A 442 -5.79 -3.09 18.99
CA LEU A 442 -6.66 -2.12 19.67
C LEU A 442 -8.15 -2.34 19.31
N GLY A 443 -8.97 -2.49 20.34
CA GLY A 443 -10.41 -2.74 20.21
C GLY A 443 -10.80 -4.22 20.15
N ILE A 444 -9.85 -5.16 20.20
CA ILE A 444 -10.11 -6.59 20.31
C ILE A 444 -10.06 -6.98 21.80
N ALA A 445 -11.09 -7.70 22.28
CA ALA A 445 -11.11 -8.21 23.64
C ALA A 445 -10.15 -9.40 23.80
N GLY A 446 -9.36 -9.40 24.88
CA GLY A 446 -8.36 -10.44 25.14
C GLY A 446 -7.47 -10.11 26.31
N GLY A 447 -6.40 -10.90 26.47
CA GLY A 447 -5.43 -10.68 27.54
C GLY A 447 -4.07 -11.34 27.28
N PRO A 448 -3.07 -11.07 28.13
CA PRO A 448 -1.73 -11.60 27.95
C PRO A 448 -1.66 -13.11 28.22
N HIS A 449 -0.91 -13.83 27.39
CA HIS A 449 -0.62 -15.24 27.59
C HIS A 449 0.33 -15.43 28.79
N PRO A 450 0.09 -16.40 29.70
CA PRO A 450 0.94 -16.58 30.88
C PRO A 450 2.39 -16.98 30.57
N ASN A 451 2.65 -17.50 29.36
CA ASN A 451 3.99 -17.82 28.89
C ASN A 451 4.36 -16.89 27.72
N GLY A 452 5.12 -15.83 28.03
CA GLY A 452 5.65 -14.84 27.08
C GLY A 452 4.96 -13.47 27.12
N GLY A 453 3.71 -13.39 27.56
CA GLY A 453 2.99 -12.12 27.78
C GLY A 453 2.27 -11.54 26.55
N GLY A 454 2.36 -12.16 25.38
CA GLY A 454 1.69 -11.69 24.16
C GLY A 454 0.17 -11.76 24.22
N PHE A 455 -0.50 -11.00 23.34
CA PHE A 455 -1.94 -10.85 23.35
C PHE A 455 -2.67 -12.08 22.78
N VAL A 456 -3.68 -12.57 23.48
CA VAL A 456 -4.58 -13.63 23.00
C VAL A 456 -6.02 -13.13 23.11
N ALA A 457 -6.69 -13.03 21.97
CA ALA A 457 -8.10 -12.64 21.90
C ALA A 457 -8.99 -13.65 22.66
N GLU A 458 -10.11 -13.20 23.22
CA GLU A 458 -11.08 -14.08 23.91
C GLU A 458 -11.65 -15.18 23.00
N SER A 459 -11.71 -14.91 21.69
CA SER A 459 -12.14 -15.86 20.66
C SER A 459 -11.05 -16.86 20.23
N ALA A 460 -9.80 -16.60 20.60
CA ALA A 460 -8.63 -17.38 20.22
C ALA A 460 -8.21 -18.35 21.33
N TYR A 461 -7.27 -19.24 21.03
CA TYR A 461 -6.73 -20.16 22.01
C TYR A 461 -5.22 -20.33 21.88
N ALA A 462 -4.51 -20.18 23.01
CA ALA A 462 -3.13 -20.57 23.15
C ALA A 462 -3.00 -21.54 24.34
N ALA A 463 -2.34 -22.67 24.12
CA ALA A 463 -2.09 -23.66 25.15
C ALA A 463 -1.10 -23.11 26.20
N PRO A 464 -1.24 -23.41 27.50
CA PRO A 464 -0.30 -22.95 28.52
C PRO A 464 1.17 -23.37 28.28
N SER A 465 1.39 -24.45 27.53
CA SER A 465 2.71 -24.94 27.11
C SER A 465 3.30 -24.20 25.89
N ALA A 466 2.46 -23.52 25.11
CA ALA A 466 2.92 -22.69 23.99
C ALA A 466 3.58 -21.41 24.51
N TYR A 467 4.40 -20.78 23.69
CA TYR A 467 4.98 -19.46 23.98
C TYR A 467 4.39 -18.42 23.03
N VAL A 468 3.91 -17.31 23.59
CA VAL A 468 3.44 -16.14 22.82
C VAL A 468 4.17 -14.93 23.37
N GLY A 469 5.15 -14.43 22.61
CA GLY A 469 6.04 -13.33 23.00
C GLY A 469 5.31 -11.99 23.18
N PRO A 470 5.92 -11.02 23.88
CA PRO A 470 5.22 -9.82 24.36
C PRO A 470 4.55 -8.98 23.27
N ASP A 471 5.13 -8.90 22.09
CA ASP A 471 4.59 -8.14 20.95
C ASP A 471 3.79 -9.01 19.96
N ALA A 472 3.69 -10.32 20.22
CA ALA A 472 2.98 -11.26 19.36
C ALA A 472 1.50 -11.29 19.71
N GLN A 473 0.67 -11.67 18.73
CA GLN A 473 -0.77 -11.70 18.88
C GLN A 473 -1.43 -12.95 18.29
N VAL A 474 -2.43 -13.47 19.00
CA VAL A 474 -3.33 -14.53 18.53
C VAL A 474 -4.75 -13.96 18.49
N LEU A 475 -5.28 -13.81 17.28
CA LEU A 475 -6.54 -13.09 17.00
C LEU A 475 -7.62 -14.03 16.44
N SER A 476 -8.86 -13.53 16.34
CA SER A 476 -10.01 -14.27 15.82
C SER A 476 -10.09 -15.67 16.45
N ASN A 477 -10.27 -16.72 15.66
CA ASN A 477 -10.26 -18.12 16.10
C ASN A 477 -8.90 -18.81 15.90
N GLY A 478 -7.79 -18.07 15.93
CA GLY A 478 -6.42 -18.59 15.83
C GLY A 478 -6.07 -19.54 16.99
N GLN A 479 -5.23 -20.54 16.71
CA GLN A 479 -4.85 -21.59 17.66
C GLN A 479 -3.34 -21.78 17.74
N VAL A 480 -2.77 -21.72 18.95
CA VAL A 480 -1.37 -22.06 19.24
C VAL A 480 -1.33 -23.20 20.24
N LEU A 481 -0.84 -24.36 19.82
CA LEU A 481 -0.97 -25.62 20.54
C LEU A 481 0.41 -26.21 20.89
N GLU A 482 0.42 -27.13 21.86
CA GLU A 482 1.59 -27.90 22.24
C GLU A 482 2.77 -26.99 22.63
N ASN A 483 3.95 -27.12 22.00
CA ASN A 483 5.14 -26.31 22.30
C ASN A 483 5.44 -25.29 21.18
N ALA A 484 4.43 -24.95 20.36
CA ALA A 484 4.58 -23.94 19.32
C ALA A 484 4.96 -22.57 19.93
N ARG A 485 5.69 -21.77 19.16
CA ARG A 485 6.16 -20.44 19.57
C ARG A 485 5.69 -19.38 18.59
N VAL A 486 5.14 -18.30 19.11
CA VAL A 486 4.82 -17.09 18.35
C VAL A 486 5.65 -15.94 18.95
N GLU A 487 6.49 -15.29 18.14
CA GLU A 487 7.53 -14.36 18.61
C GLU A 487 7.57 -13.09 17.76
N GLY A 488 8.26 -12.05 18.26
CA GLY A 488 8.24 -10.74 17.60
C GLY A 488 6.82 -10.19 17.54
N GLN A 489 6.50 -9.53 16.44
CA GLN A 489 5.19 -8.99 16.08
C GLN A 489 4.34 -9.97 15.25
N ALA A 490 4.61 -11.28 15.35
CA ALA A 490 3.91 -12.28 14.57
C ALA A 490 2.42 -12.38 14.96
N THR A 491 1.59 -12.73 13.98
CA THR A 491 0.13 -12.85 14.13
C THR A 491 -0.37 -14.20 13.68
N VAL A 492 -1.14 -14.87 14.54
CA VAL A 492 -1.92 -16.07 14.20
C VAL A 492 -3.40 -15.71 14.28
N THR A 493 -4.14 -15.82 13.19
CA THR A 493 -5.54 -15.39 13.10
C THR A 493 -6.37 -16.31 12.22
N THR A 494 -7.67 -16.06 12.12
CA THR A 494 -8.62 -16.65 11.16
C THR A 494 -8.34 -18.10 10.78
N SER A 495 -8.57 -19.03 11.71
CA SER A 495 -8.37 -20.48 11.57
C SER A 495 -6.92 -20.93 11.36
N GLY A 496 -5.94 -20.03 11.53
CA GLY A 496 -4.52 -20.37 11.62
C GLY A 496 -4.24 -21.24 12.83
N THR A 497 -3.60 -22.39 12.63
CA THR A 497 -3.26 -23.37 13.69
C THR A 497 -1.77 -23.66 13.68
N ILE A 498 -1.08 -23.34 14.78
CA ILE A 498 0.33 -23.64 14.99
C ILE A 498 0.47 -24.74 16.03
N ARG A 499 1.25 -25.79 15.77
CA ARG A 499 1.43 -26.94 16.68
C ARG A 499 2.81 -27.59 16.58
N GLY A 500 3.11 -28.51 17.49
CA GLY A 500 4.40 -29.20 17.53
C GLY A 500 5.50 -28.29 18.09
N GLN A 501 6.56 -28.12 17.31
CA GLN A 501 7.71 -27.26 17.58
C GLN A 501 7.82 -26.12 16.55
N ALA A 502 6.72 -25.83 15.85
CA ALA A 502 6.70 -24.78 14.84
C ALA A 502 6.89 -23.41 15.48
N VAL A 503 7.57 -22.52 14.74
CA VAL A 503 7.87 -21.16 15.16
C VAL A 503 7.30 -20.18 14.14
N VAL A 504 6.50 -19.24 14.61
CA VAL A 504 6.06 -18.07 13.83
C VAL A 504 6.70 -16.85 14.48
N ARG A 505 7.52 -16.09 13.75
CA ARG A 505 8.32 -15.00 14.33
C ARG A 505 8.41 -13.77 13.46
N ASP A 506 9.12 -12.76 13.95
CA ASP A 506 9.29 -11.44 13.33
C ASP A 506 7.93 -10.79 13.12
N ALA A 507 7.50 -10.53 11.90
CA ALA A 507 6.17 -9.97 11.61
C ALA A 507 5.25 -11.00 10.94
N ALA A 508 5.62 -12.27 10.84
CA ALA A 508 4.91 -13.28 10.07
C ALA A 508 3.40 -13.35 10.40
N PHE A 509 2.59 -13.61 9.37
CA PHE A 509 1.14 -13.73 9.47
C PHE A 509 0.71 -15.15 9.09
N VAL A 510 -0.10 -15.80 9.92
CA VAL A 510 -0.66 -17.12 9.63
C VAL A 510 -2.18 -17.08 9.77
N GLY A 511 -2.88 -17.32 8.67
CA GLY A 511 -4.34 -17.40 8.60
C GLY A 511 -4.79 -18.49 7.62
N TRP A 512 -5.91 -19.15 7.89
CA TRP A 512 -6.44 -20.28 7.10
C TRP A 512 -5.44 -21.44 6.88
N SER A 513 -4.39 -21.52 7.70
CA SER A 513 -3.26 -22.43 7.52
C SER A 513 -3.02 -23.31 8.74
N GLN A 514 -2.52 -24.53 8.52
CA GLN A 514 -1.91 -25.34 9.57
C GLN A 514 -0.38 -25.35 9.43
N VAL A 515 0.31 -24.89 10.47
CA VAL A 515 1.78 -24.90 10.59
C VAL A 515 2.17 -25.90 11.68
N SER A 516 3.03 -26.86 11.35
CA SER A 516 3.33 -27.97 12.26
C SER A 516 4.76 -28.50 12.13
N GLY A 517 5.13 -29.47 12.98
CA GLY A 517 6.48 -30.04 12.97
C GLY A 517 7.50 -29.03 13.47
N ASN A 518 8.55 -28.79 12.70
CA ASN A 518 9.60 -27.80 12.98
C ASN A 518 9.57 -26.65 11.95
N ALA A 519 8.43 -26.42 11.30
CA ALA A 519 8.31 -25.36 10.29
C ALA A 519 8.52 -23.98 10.91
N VAL A 520 9.14 -23.07 10.15
CA VAL A 520 9.40 -21.69 10.57
C VAL A 520 8.74 -20.73 9.59
N ILE A 521 7.89 -19.84 10.09
CA ILE A 521 7.35 -18.71 9.33
C ILE A 521 7.91 -17.44 9.96
N GLU A 522 8.63 -16.64 9.20
CA GLU A 522 9.46 -15.55 9.71
C GLU A 522 9.38 -14.32 8.80
N GLU A 523 10.12 -13.28 9.16
CA GLU A 523 10.18 -12.01 8.45
C GLU A 523 8.76 -11.44 8.24
N SER A 524 8.35 -11.14 7.01
CA SER A 524 7.04 -10.55 6.70
C SER A 524 6.09 -11.54 5.99
N ALA A 525 6.43 -12.82 5.97
CA ALA A 525 5.71 -13.85 5.21
C ALA A 525 4.23 -13.95 5.62
N LYS A 526 3.37 -14.33 4.65
CA LYS A 526 1.96 -14.63 4.88
C LYS A 526 1.68 -16.08 4.49
N GLN A 527 1.28 -16.88 5.47
CA GLN A 527 1.06 -18.31 5.27
C GLN A 527 -0.44 -18.61 5.20
N PHE A 528 -0.89 -19.13 4.06
CA PHE A 528 -2.29 -19.49 3.79
C PHE A 528 -2.49 -21.00 3.55
N GLY A 529 -1.48 -21.70 3.03
CA GLY A 529 -1.48 -23.14 2.82
C GLY A 529 -0.96 -23.94 4.02
N ASN A 530 -1.10 -25.27 4.02
CA ASN A 530 -0.65 -26.11 5.13
C ASN A 530 0.85 -26.42 5.03
N VAL A 531 1.63 -26.14 6.08
CA VAL A 531 3.07 -26.37 6.07
C VAL A 531 3.55 -27.16 7.29
N SER A 532 4.59 -27.95 7.09
CA SER A 532 5.08 -28.89 8.10
C SER A 532 6.58 -29.17 7.97
N GLY A 533 7.10 -30.09 8.78
CA GLY A 533 8.46 -30.60 8.62
C GLY A 533 9.51 -29.53 8.89
N THR A 534 10.42 -29.32 7.94
CA THR A 534 11.51 -28.33 8.00
C THR A 534 11.26 -27.13 7.08
N PHE A 535 10.02 -26.95 6.61
CA PHE A 535 9.65 -25.83 5.76
C PHE A 535 9.98 -24.48 6.41
N ARG A 536 10.50 -23.54 5.62
CA ARG A 536 10.77 -22.17 6.03
C ARG A 536 10.17 -21.18 5.03
N ALA A 537 9.42 -20.20 5.54
CA ALA A 537 8.96 -19.06 4.75
C ALA A 537 9.40 -17.74 5.41
N GLY A 538 9.97 -16.84 4.62
CA GLY A 538 10.40 -15.51 5.00
C GLY A 538 10.05 -14.46 3.93
N GLY A 539 10.73 -13.33 3.95
CA GLY A 539 10.56 -12.19 3.06
C GLY A 539 9.10 -11.76 3.01
N ASP A 540 8.53 -11.67 1.81
CA ASP A 540 7.11 -11.43 1.58
C ASP A 540 6.36 -12.65 1.03
N ALA A 541 6.90 -13.86 1.25
CA ALA A 541 6.36 -15.07 0.66
C ALA A 541 4.88 -15.27 1.03
N GLU A 542 4.03 -15.49 0.01
CA GLU A 542 2.64 -15.90 0.17
C GLU A 542 2.48 -17.35 -0.30
N GLN A 543 2.45 -18.29 0.65
CA GLN A 543 2.34 -19.71 0.32
C GLN A 543 0.90 -20.21 0.49
N HIS A 544 0.32 -20.72 -0.60
CA HIS A 544 -1.03 -21.30 -0.63
C HIS A 544 -1.01 -22.84 -0.73
N GLY A 545 0.13 -23.42 -1.13
CA GLY A 545 0.29 -24.87 -1.29
C GLY A 545 0.47 -25.63 0.02
N THR A 546 0.52 -26.96 -0.08
CA THR A 546 0.92 -27.83 1.03
C THR A 546 2.38 -28.25 0.89
N CYS A 547 3.27 -27.75 1.76
CA CYS A 547 4.71 -28.02 1.68
C CYS A 547 5.27 -28.58 3.01
N SER A 548 6.38 -29.33 2.94
CA SER A 548 7.03 -29.92 4.13
C SER A 548 8.53 -29.62 4.28
N ASN A 549 9.14 -28.98 3.28
CA ASN A 549 10.55 -28.62 3.23
C ASN A 549 10.78 -27.46 2.23
N GLY A 550 12.01 -26.95 2.19
CA GLY A 550 12.41 -25.81 1.37
C GLY A 550 12.35 -24.47 2.13
N HIS A 551 13.08 -23.48 1.62
CA HIS A 551 13.16 -22.13 2.17
C HIS A 551 12.74 -21.10 1.12
N TYR A 552 11.65 -20.38 1.36
CA TYR A 552 11.04 -19.44 0.43
C TYR A 552 11.00 -18.05 1.04
N ARG A 553 11.67 -17.06 0.44
CA ARG A 553 11.56 -15.65 0.86
C ARG A 553 10.67 -14.83 -0.07
N GLN A 554 9.94 -15.49 -0.96
CA GLN A 554 9.13 -14.88 -2.01
C GLN A 554 8.04 -15.84 -2.49
N THR A 555 6.99 -15.29 -3.09
CA THR A 555 5.94 -16.06 -3.76
C THR A 555 6.49 -16.70 -5.04
N PRO A 556 6.25 -18.00 -5.30
CA PRO A 556 6.71 -18.66 -6.51
C PRO A 556 6.21 -17.99 -7.78
N HIS A 557 7.11 -17.60 -8.68
CA HIS A 557 6.76 -16.98 -9.95
C HIS A 557 7.83 -17.24 -11.02
N GLY A 558 7.45 -17.20 -12.30
CA GLY A 558 8.38 -17.39 -13.42
C GLY A 558 9.56 -16.41 -13.41
N ASN A 559 9.31 -15.16 -13.04
CA ASN A 559 10.33 -14.10 -13.01
C ASN A 559 11.38 -14.27 -11.90
N ASN A 560 11.10 -15.06 -10.87
CA ASN A 560 12.03 -15.31 -9.76
C ASN A 560 12.59 -16.75 -9.75
N GLY A 561 12.21 -17.58 -10.73
CA GLY A 561 12.73 -18.92 -10.92
C GLY A 561 12.32 -19.93 -9.85
N ARG A 562 11.30 -19.62 -9.04
CA ARG A 562 10.78 -20.53 -8.00
C ARG A 562 9.50 -21.22 -8.44
N SER A 563 9.37 -22.48 -8.03
CA SER A 563 8.13 -23.25 -8.19
C SER A 563 7.50 -23.53 -6.82
N ALA A 564 6.18 -23.67 -6.79
CA ALA A 564 5.48 -23.98 -5.55
C ALA A 564 5.96 -25.32 -4.97
N CYS A 565 6.37 -25.29 -3.70
CA CYS A 565 6.92 -26.45 -2.97
C CYS A 565 8.06 -27.20 -3.70
N ASP A 566 8.95 -26.49 -4.40
CA ASP A 566 10.16 -27.05 -5.02
C ASP A 566 11.14 -27.77 -4.05
N GLY A 567 10.98 -27.62 -2.74
CA GLY A 567 11.78 -28.25 -1.69
C GLY A 567 13.22 -27.71 -1.58
N LEU A 568 13.54 -26.61 -2.26
CA LEU A 568 14.91 -26.07 -2.30
C LEU A 568 15.19 -25.21 -1.07
N GLU A 569 16.26 -25.54 -0.34
CA GLU A 569 16.71 -24.80 0.85
C GLU A 569 17.73 -23.71 0.46
N ASP A 570 18.82 -24.09 -0.19
CA ASP A 570 19.84 -23.19 -0.73
C ASP A 570 19.57 -22.93 -2.22
N HIS A 571 19.09 -21.72 -2.54
CA HIS A 571 18.75 -21.33 -3.91
C HIS A 571 19.11 -19.87 -4.18
N PRO A 572 19.68 -19.51 -5.35
CA PRO A 572 20.09 -18.12 -5.65
C PRO A 572 18.95 -17.09 -5.63
N ALA A 573 17.71 -17.53 -5.76
CA ALA A 573 16.55 -16.66 -5.62
C ALA A 573 16.34 -16.19 -4.17
N ASN A 574 16.95 -16.84 -3.18
CA ASN A 574 16.97 -16.39 -1.78
C ASN A 574 18.12 -15.41 -1.51
N ASP A 575 19.09 -15.26 -2.43
CA ASP A 575 20.19 -14.31 -2.28
C ASP A 575 19.66 -12.89 -2.23
N ASP A 576 20.00 -12.17 -1.19
CA ASP A 576 19.52 -10.81 -0.96
C ASP A 576 20.40 -9.79 -1.69
N VAL A 577 19.78 -8.85 -2.41
CA VAL A 577 20.49 -7.72 -3.03
C VAL A 577 20.86 -6.65 -2.00
N ASN A 578 20.20 -6.68 -0.84
CA ASN A 578 20.44 -5.74 0.24
C ASN A 578 21.63 -6.21 1.07
N PRO A 579 22.60 -5.33 1.37
CA PRO A 579 23.75 -5.68 2.17
C PRO A 579 23.36 -5.83 3.65
N ASP A 580 24.26 -6.40 4.44
CA ASP A 580 24.13 -6.32 5.89
C ASP A 580 24.33 -4.87 6.36
N HIS A 581 23.44 -4.42 7.25
CA HIS A 581 23.47 -3.08 7.82
C HIS A 581 23.84 -3.17 9.31
N PRO A 582 25.12 -2.95 9.67
CA PRO A 582 25.54 -3.02 11.07
C PRO A 582 24.86 -1.93 11.89
N ASP A 583 24.68 -2.16 13.19
CA ASP A 583 24.06 -1.15 14.05
C ASP A 583 24.90 0.13 14.11
N HIS A 584 24.23 1.26 13.89
CA HIS A 584 24.83 2.57 14.03
C HIS A 584 25.00 2.89 15.52
N VAL A 585 26.14 3.48 15.86
CA VAL A 585 26.37 4.00 17.21
C VAL A 585 26.06 5.49 17.15
N PHE A 586 24.93 5.88 17.71
CA PHE A 586 24.55 7.28 17.79
C PHE A 586 25.61 8.02 18.60
N GLY A 587 26.15 9.10 18.04
CA GLY A 587 27.09 9.95 18.77
C GLY A 587 26.35 10.52 19.97
N CYS A 588 26.89 10.42 21.19
CA CYS A 588 26.18 10.97 22.34
C CYS A 588 26.02 12.51 22.18
N GLY A 589 24.99 13.09 22.81
CA GLY A 589 24.77 14.54 22.72
C GLY A 589 26.02 15.34 23.15
N PRO A 590 26.19 16.61 22.71
CA PRO A 590 27.38 17.38 23.04
C PRO A 590 27.66 17.41 24.56
N GLY A 591 28.73 16.75 24.98
CA GLY A 591 29.11 16.66 26.39
C GLY A 591 28.43 15.56 27.22
N ASP A 592 27.49 14.78 26.68
CA ASP A 592 26.97 13.55 27.30
C ASP A 592 27.89 12.41 26.86
N PHE A 593 29.02 12.16 27.51
CA PHE A 593 29.96 11.15 27.00
C PHE A 593 29.58 9.72 27.35
N ASN A 594 28.55 9.52 28.17
CA ASN A 594 28.09 8.20 28.57
C ASN A 594 26.78 7.75 27.91
N CYS A 595 26.18 8.61 27.10
CA CYS A 595 24.93 8.39 26.37
C CYS A 595 23.77 8.05 27.32
N ASP A 596 23.76 8.59 28.55
CA ASP A 596 22.67 8.36 29.51
C ASP A 596 21.55 9.42 29.44
N GLY A 597 21.63 10.33 28.45
CA GLY A 597 20.65 11.38 28.21
C GLY A 597 20.77 12.57 29.16
N CYS A 598 21.84 12.60 29.97
CA CYS A 598 22.17 13.67 30.88
C CYS A 598 23.60 14.14 30.64
N VAL A 599 23.87 15.39 30.99
CA VAL A 599 25.24 15.90 31.00
C VAL A 599 25.57 16.25 32.44
N ASP A 600 26.28 15.33 33.11
CA ASP A 600 26.49 15.43 34.55
C ASP A 600 27.95 15.19 34.99
N GLY A 601 28.14 14.93 36.28
CA GLY A 601 29.46 14.68 36.85
C GLY A 601 30.18 13.48 36.24
N THR A 602 29.44 12.53 35.69
CA THR A 602 29.94 11.35 35.00
C THR A 602 30.59 11.76 33.68
N ASP A 603 29.95 12.62 32.89
CA ASP A 603 30.48 13.09 31.62
C ASP A 603 31.64 14.06 31.81
N LEU A 604 31.52 14.96 32.80
CA LEU A 604 32.64 15.80 33.20
C LEU A 604 33.88 14.98 33.54
N SER A 605 33.69 13.87 34.25
CA SER A 605 34.80 12.99 34.61
C SER A 605 35.44 12.33 33.38
N ARG A 606 34.64 12.00 32.35
CA ARG A 606 35.12 11.48 31.07
C ARG A 606 35.89 12.53 30.29
N LEU A 607 35.35 13.74 30.14
CA LEU A 607 36.05 14.87 29.50
C LEU A 607 37.39 15.16 30.15
N LEU A 608 37.42 15.27 31.48
CA LEU A 608 38.65 15.53 32.24
C LEU A 608 39.65 14.37 32.14
N GLY A 609 39.19 13.14 31.88
CA GLY A 609 40.04 11.99 31.62
C GLY A 609 40.87 12.11 30.34
N TYR A 610 40.40 12.91 29.38
CA TYR A 610 41.08 13.16 28.10
C TYR A 610 41.68 14.56 27.98
N TRP A 611 41.77 15.31 29.09
CA TRP A 611 42.23 16.69 29.10
C TRP A 611 43.62 16.88 28.45
N GLY A 612 43.70 17.78 27.47
CA GLY A 612 44.91 18.09 26.72
C GLY A 612 45.35 16.99 25.74
N LEU A 613 44.49 16.00 25.46
CA LEU A 613 44.70 14.97 24.44
C LEU A 613 43.88 15.28 23.19
N SER A 614 44.29 14.69 22.08
CA SER A 614 43.46 14.64 20.87
C SER A 614 42.55 13.42 20.97
N SER A 615 41.25 13.66 21.08
CA SER A 615 40.22 12.62 21.19
C SER A 615 38.97 13.09 20.45
N PRO A 616 38.67 12.58 19.25
CA PRO A 616 37.49 12.97 18.49
C PRO A 616 36.17 12.83 19.26
N ASP A 617 36.09 11.83 20.15
CA ASP A 617 34.87 11.55 20.93
C ASP A 617 34.65 12.53 22.10
N HIS A 618 35.67 13.31 22.49
CA HIS A 618 35.63 14.20 23.66
C HIS A 618 35.98 15.67 23.31
N ASP A 619 36.39 15.91 22.06
CA ASP A 619 36.65 17.20 21.42
C ASP A 619 35.34 17.68 20.79
N VAL A 620 34.49 18.26 21.62
CA VAL A 620 33.11 18.63 21.30
C VAL A 620 33.07 19.80 20.32
N ASN A 621 34.09 20.68 20.34
CA ASN A 621 34.19 21.81 19.42
C ASN A 621 34.91 21.46 18.09
N GLN A 622 35.51 20.27 18.00
CA GLN A 622 36.24 19.71 16.86
C GLN A 622 37.48 20.53 16.45
N ASP A 623 38.18 21.16 17.40
CA ASP A 623 39.38 21.96 17.12
C ASP A 623 40.70 21.16 17.16
N GLY A 624 40.62 19.89 17.56
CA GLY A 624 41.70 18.91 17.60
C GLY A 624 42.24 18.63 19.01
N MET A 625 41.81 19.34 20.05
CA MET A 625 42.23 19.10 21.45
C MET A 625 41.09 19.24 22.46
N VAL A 626 41.03 18.33 23.42
CA VAL A 626 40.11 18.42 24.56
C VAL A 626 40.62 19.46 25.56
N ASP A 627 39.97 20.62 25.66
CA ASP A 627 40.36 21.70 26.56
C ASP A 627 39.19 22.50 27.19
N GLY A 628 39.50 23.72 27.64
CA GLY A 628 38.52 24.61 28.27
C GLY A 628 37.33 24.97 27.38
N ALA A 629 37.49 24.92 26.06
CA ALA A 629 36.41 25.16 25.12
C ALA A 629 35.39 24.01 25.15
N ASP A 630 35.84 22.76 25.15
CA ASP A 630 34.96 21.58 25.27
C ASP A 630 34.26 21.53 26.62
N LEU A 631 35.00 21.82 27.69
CA LEU A 631 34.40 21.94 29.03
C LEU A 631 33.31 23.00 29.07
N THR A 632 33.49 24.11 28.33
CA THR A 632 32.47 25.17 28.28
C THR A 632 31.21 24.68 27.57
N ILE A 633 31.35 23.87 26.51
CA ILE A 633 30.20 23.26 25.82
C ILE A 633 29.52 22.26 26.74
N LEU A 634 30.26 21.34 27.36
CA LEU A 634 29.72 20.36 28.31
C LEU A 634 28.96 21.04 29.46
N LEU A 635 29.53 22.10 30.06
CA LEU A 635 28.85 22.84 31.13
C LEU A 635 27.63 23.63 30.63
N GLY A 636 27.61 23.98 29.35
CA GLY A 636 26.46 24.62 28.69
C GLY A 636 25.28 23.67 28.52
N GLU A 637 25.57 22.39 28.27
CA GLU A 637 24.58 21.32 28.13
C GLU A 637 24.24 20.63 29.47
N TRP A 638 24.82 21.10 30.59
CA TRP A 638 24.69 20.46 31.91
C TRP A 638 23.24 20.21 32.31
N SER A 639 22.88 18.93 32.43
CA SER A 639 21.53 18.48 32.75
C SER A 639 21.61 17.30 33.73
N PRO A 640 21.23 17.48 35.00
CA PRO A 640 21.24 16.38 35.96
C PRO A 640 20.11 15.39 35.68
N CYS A 641 20.42 14.10 35.69
CA CYS A 641 19.43 13.03 35.66
C CYS A 641 18.51 13.10 36.89
N GLY A 642 17.29 13.63 36.68
CA GLY A 642 16.19 13.57 37.64
C GLY A 642 15.82 14.90 38.30
N SER A 643 14.77 15.53 37.77
CA SER A 643 13.65 15.96 38.63
C SER A 643 12.33 15.76 37.88
N GLY A 644 11.82 14.52 37.94
CA GLY A 644 10.38 14.34 38.01
C GLY A 644 9.91 15.12 39.24
N ASN A 645 9.38 16.32 39.02
CA ASN A 645 8.76 17.10 40.08
C ASN A 645 7.44 16.43 40.44
N GLY A 646 7.34 15.97 41.68
CA GLY A 646 6.18 15.22 42.20
C GLY A 646 4.93 16.03 42.48
#